data_AF-A0A2P4YDQ7-F1
#
_entry.id   AF-A0A2P4YDQ7-F1
#
_cell.length_a   1.000
_cell.length_b   1.000
_cell.length_c   1.000
_cell.angle_alpha   90.00
_cell.angle_beta   90.00
_cell.angle_gamma   90.00
#
_symmetry.space_group_name_H-M   'P 1'
#
loop_
_entity.id
_entity.type
_entity.pdbx_description
1 polymer ?
#
loop_
_entity_poly.entity_id
_entity_poly.type
_entity_poly.pdbx_seq_one_letter_code
_entity_poly.pdbx_strand_id
1 'polypeptide(L)'
;MAEQKSMKRPHVAVWKVVMVLVGLMLLMPVWIAYGCLGTLLTLPSTTITRTGLQLLLTLSVWFMLPVFFIEGGVNFWMTLQLAGSIVALLLVQWKLDQLVLFHLNQKPEERHINFTKCASLVFLAACAVFSWRAFLTNFAVSTQNFEELSKHYDVWEYVNGVMVEALEQWRTELQIQKFYLGGHSMGAMFATSYTVKYHDRVQHLALISPAGVGYPPAPKSLPLGLRIFRTVWNLRLTPMSVARFAGPLGPRFLRFITSVRVSVMPETSCIRHGQIPQKDLAAYWYNNWALEKSGEIAMHSHLLPGAYAKRPLCEMLTPENIHIPITFLYGGGPDWMSSSHGEKVAKTFEGKQSVEVILVPGAGHQLFMDNAPAFNKMLLAALARSNLEKLSKHFNVYAVEWIGVGRSERPDFNFKDYDSADDFIVGSFEKWQQEMELEKFDLCGHSMGHLVLASPAGVPHPPPPPDPTTEEGKTANRSWLRRMVYSAWENDITPMSLARFVGPYGPKLVQNVVHRRTSFMSEGSAMRDGRVDLNELAEYMYHNWALKPSGERAMTTHLAPGAHAVRPLVDVLVPEKVKMPLTFIYGEYDWMDYRNGLSIVERFKERGHSADLYRVPNGGHQMFMENPDDFSRILIGSLTK
;
A
#
# COMPACT_ATOMS: atom_id res chain seq x y z
N MET A 1 -27.65 -54.58 6.90
CA MET A 1 -27.13 -55.25 8.11
C MET A 1 -25.74 -54.72 8.40
N ALA A 2 -25.58 -53.92 9.45
CA ALA A 2 -24.29 -53.60 10.05
C ALA A 2 -24.53 -53.54 11.57
N GLU A 3 -23.83 -54.39 12.31
CA GLU A 3 -24.07 -54.66 13.73
C GLU A 3 -23.81 -53.44 14.61
N GLN A 4 -24.81 -53.09 15.42
CA GLN A 4 -24.73 -52.09 16.47
C GLN A 4 -24.06 -52.70 17.71
N LYS A 5 -22.76 -52.50 17.88
CA LYS A 5 -22.02 -52.90 19.09
C LYS A 5 -22.41 -52.00 20.27
N SER A 6 -22.88 -52.60 21.36
CA SER A 6 -23.26 -51.91 22.61
C SER A 6 -22.09 -51.09 23.17
N MET A 7 -22.26 -49.77 23.32
CA MET A 7 -21.31 -48.93 24.04
C MET A 7 -21.31 -49.30 25.53
N LYS A 8 -20.30 -50.05 25.96
CA LYS A 8 -19.95 -50.15 27.39
C LYS A 8 -19.50 -48.77 27.87
N ARG A 9 -20.15 -48.25 28.92
CA ARG A 9 -19.73 -47.00 29.59
C ARG A 9 -18.22 -47.08 29.88
N PRO A 10 -17.43 -46.06 29.55
CA PRO A 10 -15.99 -46.12 29.77
C PRO A 10 -15.74 -46.24 31.27
N HIS A 11 -15.18 -47.37 31.69
CA HIS A 11 -14.60 -47.50 33.01
C HIS A 11 -13.47 -46.47 33.09
N VAL A 12 -13.71 -45.37 33.80
CA VAL A 12 -12.65 -44.42 34.12
C VAL A 12 -11.66 -45.18 34.99
N ALA A 13 -10.50 -45.50 34.41
CA ALA A 13 -9.46 -46.22 35.12
C ALA A 13 -9.12 -45.44 36.39
N VAL A 14 -9.07 -46.14 37.53
CA VAL A 14 -8.90 -45.54 38.88
C VAL A 14 -7.70 -44.59 38.89
N TRP A 15 -6.64 -44.89 38.15
CA TRP A 15 -5.46 -44.03 38.05
C TRP A 15 -5.72 -42.66 37.38
N LYS A 16 -6.69 -42.55 36.46
CA LYS A 16 -7.08 -41.26 35.85
C LYS A 16 -7.87 -40.40 36.83
N VAL A 17 -8.73 -41.02 37.64
CA VAL A 17 -9.42 -40.33 38.76
C VAL A 17 -8.41 -39.90 39.81
N VAL A 18 -7.43 -40.76 40.13
CA VAL A 18 -6.32 -40.42 41.03
C VAL A 18 -5.45 -39.31 40.46
N MET A 19 -5.12 -39.30 39.16
CA MET A 19 -4.33 -38.22 38.53
C MET A 19 -5.07 -36.88 38.51
N VAL A 20 -6.39 -36.89 38.32
CA VAL A 20 -7.20 -35.66 38.41
C VAL A 20 -7.35 -35.20 39.85
N LEU A 21 -7.53 -36.11 40.83
CA LEU A 21 -7.56 -35.77 42.26
C LEU A 21 -6.18 -35.30 42.76
N VAL A 22 -5.09 -35.87 42.27
CA VAL A 22 -3.71 -35.44 42.52
C VAL A 22 -3.46 -34.09 41.85
N GLY A 23 -3.93 -33.86 40.62
CA GLY A 23 -3.87 -32.55 39.97
C GLY A 23 -4.68 -31.48 40.73
N LEU A 24 -5.86 -31.81 41.25
CA LEU A 24 -6.67 -30.93 42.09
C LEU A 24 -6.06 -30.70 43.48
N MET A 25 -5.44 -31.71 44.10
CA MET A 25 -4.67 -31.56 45.34
C MET A 25 -3.39 -30.74 45.15
N LEU A 26 -2.72 -30.86 44.00
CA LEU A 26 -1.54 -30.07 43.63
C LEU A 26 -1.88 -28.61 43.29
N LEU A 27 -3.12 -28.37 42.82
CA LEU A 27 -3.63 -27.02 42.60
C LEU A 27 -4.20 -26.39 43.88
N MET A 28 -4.64 -27.18 44.86
CA MET A 28 -5.22 -26.68 46.11
C MET A 28 -4.38 -25.58 46.82
N PRO A 29 -3.04 -25.61 46.84
CA PRO A 29 -2.20 -24.54 47.37
C PRO A 29 -2.27 -23.24 46.58
N VAL A 30 -2.54 -23.30 45.26
CA VAL A 30 -2.75 -22.11 44.41
C VAL A 30 -4.10 -21.47 44.75
N TRP A 31 -5.13 -22.27 44.99
CA TRP A 31 -6.45 -21.80 45.43
C TRP A 31 -6.41 -21.24 46.87
N ILE A 32 -5.65 -21.87 47.77
CA ILE A 32 -5.40 -21.37 49.13
C ILE A 32 -4.54 -20.11 49.09
N ALA A 33 -3.49 -20.04 48.25
CA ALA A 33 -2.68 -18.84 48.07
C ALA A 33 -3.49 -17.68 47.48
N TYR A 34 -4.41 -17.96 46.55
CA TYR A 34 -5.31 -16.96 45.98
C TYR A 34 -6.36 -16.48 46.99
N GLY A 35 -6.94 -17.39 47.80
CA GLY A 35 -7.84 -17.05 48.91
C GLY A 35 -7.13 -16.26 50.02
N CYS A 36 -5.90 -16.64 50.36
CA CYS A 36 -5.06 -15.93 51.32
C CYS A 36 -4.60 -14.57 50.80
N LEU A 37 -4.31 -14.41 49.50
CA LEU A 37 -3.97 -13.13 48.87
C LEU A 37 -5.16 -12.17 48.88
N GLY A 38 -6.38 -12.68 48.64
CA GLY A 38 -7.62 -11.92 48.80
C GLY A 38 -7.85 -11.45 50.24
N THR A 39 -7.47 -12.25 51.23
CA THR A 39 -7.59 -11.91 52.67
C THR A 39 -6.46 -10.97 53.14
N LEU A 40 -5.25 -11.12 52.59
CA LEU A 40 -4.06 -10.29 52.87
C LEU A 40 -4.22 -8.85 52.35
N LEU A 41 -4.93 -8.67 51.24
CA LEU A 41 -5.25 -7.34 50.69
C LEU A 41 -6.32 -6.59 51.50
N THR A 42 -6.93 -7.24 52.50
CA THR A 42 -7.95 -6.64 53.39
C THR A 42 -7.46 -6.36 54.81
N LEU A 43 -6.19 -6.64 55.14
CA LEU A 43 -5.66 -6.49 56.50
C LEU A 43 -4.74 -5.26 56.67
N PRO A 44 -4.66 -4.65 57.88
CA PRO A 44 -3.80 -3.49 58.14
C PRO A 44 -2.29 -3.79 58.04
N SER A 45 -1.51 -2.77 57.64
CA SER A 45 -0.12 -2.86 57.16
C SER A 45 0.91 -3.46 58.14
N THR A 46 0.63 -3.46 59.44
CA THR A 46 1.57 -3.95 60.47
C THR A 46 1.58 -5.47 60.62
N THR A 47 0.55 -6.17 60.13
CA THR A 47 0.43 -7.65 60.21
C THR A 47 0.97 -8.35 58.96
N ILE A 48 1.12 -7.60 57.86
CA ILE A 48 1.61 -8.07 56.54
C ILE A 48 3.08 -8.49 56.61
N THR A 49 3.89 -7.82 57.43
CA THR A 49 5.34 -7.98 57.46
C THR A 49 5.81 -9.28 58.12
N ARG A 50 5.08 -9.82 59.09
CA ARG A 50 5.46 -11.05 59.80
C ARG A 50 4.90 -12.31 59.13
N THR A 51 3.64 -12.22 58.68
CA THR A 51 2.92 -13.32 58.03
C THR A 51 3.36 -13.51 56.57
N GLY A 52 3.65 -12.42 55.86
CA GLY A 52 4.21 -12.47 54.50
C GLY A 52 5.63 -13.06 54.47
N LEU A 53 6.42 -12.84 55.52
CA LEU A 53 7.78 -13.38 55.63
C LEU A 53 7.78 -14.89 55.88
N GLN A 54 6.87 -15.40 56.73
CA GLN A 54 6.70 -16.84 56.96
C GLN A 54 6.16 -17.55 55.71
N LEU A 55 5.28 -16.90 54.95
CA LEU A 55 4.77 -17.41 53.67
C LEU A 55 5.89 -17.50 52.61
N LEU A 56 6.75 -16.48 52.52
CA LEU A 56 7.90 -16.46 51.61
C LEU A 56 9.01 -17.46 52.01
N LEU A 57 9.20 -17.70 53.30
CA LEU A 57 10.11 -18.74 53.79
C LEU A 57 9.59 -20.15 53.47
N THR A 58 8.28 -20.35 53.60
CA THR A 58 7.63 -21.64 53.30
C THR A 58 7.60 -21.91 51.80
N LEU A 59 7.32 -20.89 50.98
CA LEU A 59 7.39 -20.97 49.52
C LEU A 59 8.82 -21.22 49.02
N SER A 60 9.84 -20.61 49.64
CA SER A 60 11.23 -20.83 49.25
C SER A 60 11.78 -22.22 49.63
N VAL A 61 11.37 -22.77 50.78
CA VAL A 61 11.67 -24.17 51.15
C VAL A 61 10.90 -25.17 50.27
N TRP A 62 9.69 -24.82 49.79
CA TRP A 62 8.88 -25.72 48.96
C TRP A 62 9.23 -25.66 47.47
N PHE A 63 9.72 -24.53 46.93
CA PHE A 63 10.32 -24.47 45.57
C PHE A 63 11.60 -25.32 45.46
N MET A 64 12.26 -25.63 46.58
CA MET A 64 13.40 -26.54 46.65
C MET A 64 13.00 -28.02 46.63
N LEU A 65 11.75 -28.37 46.96
CA LEU A 65 11.29 -29.76 47.14
C LEU A 65 11.06 -30.54 45.80
N PRO A 66 10.50 -29.95 44.73
CA PRO A 66 10.39 -30.62 43.42
C PRO A 66 11.75 -30.86 42.75
N VAL A 67 12.79 -30.13 43.16
CA VAL A 67 14.15 -30.22 42.59
C VAL A 67 14.87 -31.49 43.03
N PHE A 68 14.38 -32.20 44.04
CA PHE A 68 14.92 -33.51 44.45
C PHE A 68 14.39 -34.69 43.62
N PHE A 69 13.33 -34.52 42.81
CA PHE A 69 12.63 -35.63 42.16
C PHE A 69 12.48 -35.52 40.63
N ILE A 70 13.11 -34.52 39.99
CA ILE A 70 13.02 -34.35 38.53
C ILE A 70 14.38 -34.62 37.89
N GLU A 71 14.54 -35.81 37.32
CA GLU A 71 15.56 -36.07 36.32
C GLU A 71 15.17 -35.38 35.01
N GLY A 72 16.02 -34.45 34.56
CA GLY A 72 16.05 -34.00 33.17
C GLY A 72 15.84 -32.50 32.94
N GLY A 73 16.89 -31.84 32.45
CA GLY A 73 16.74 -30.80 31.43
C GLY A 73 16.92 -29.34 31.82
N VAL A 74 17.12 -28.99 33.09
CA VAL A 74 17.52 -27.62 33.48
C VAL A 74 18.83 -27.72 34.27
N ASN A 75 19.85 -26.98 33.85
CA ASN A 75 21.16 -27.00 34.52
C ASN A 75 20.99 -26.57 35.99
N PHE A 76 21.09 -27.55 36.89
CA PHE A 76 20.93 -27.45 38.34
C PHE A 76 21.62 -26.21 38.92
N TRP A 77 22.81 -25.89 38.44
CA TRP A 77 23.61 -24.76 38.89
C TRP A 77 23.08 -23.40 38.41
N MET A 78 22.45 -23.35 37.24
CA MET A 78 21.94 -22.12 36.63
C MET A 78 20.67 -21.63 37.33
N THR A 79 19.76 -22.54 37.69
CA THR A 79 18.56 -22.22 38.47
C THR A 79 18.92 -21.79 39.89
N LEU A 80 19.90 -22.47 40.51
CA LEU A 80 20.42 -22.12 41.83
C LEU A 80 21.10 -20.75 41.85
N GLN A 81 21.88 -20.42 40.80
CA GLN A 81 22.52 -19.12 40.64
C GLN A 81 21.50 -17.99 40.40
N LEU A 82 20.46 -18.21 39.59
CA LEU A 82 19.44 -17.20 39.32
C LEU A 82 18.60 -16.91 40.57
N ALA A 83 18.17 -17.96 41.28
CA ALA A 83 17.46 -17.84 42.56
C ALA A 83 18.34 -17.14 43.61
N GLY A 84 19.61 -17.54 43.72
CA GLY A 84 20.58 -16.89 44.61
C GLY A 84 20.83 -15.41 44.27
N SER A 85 20.86 -15.05 42.98
CA SER A 85 21.07 -13.67 42.52
C SER A 85 19.88 -12.76 42.81
N ILE A 86 18.65 -13.28 42.64
CA ILE A 86 17.42 -12.56 42.98
C ILE A 86 17.36 -12.34 44.50
N VAL A 87 17.68 -13.36 45.30
CA VAL A 87 17.74 -13.25 46.76
C VAL A 87 18.82 -12.23 47.19
N ALA A 88 20.00 -12.26 46.59
CA ALA A 88 21.07 -11.32 46.89
C ALA A 88 20.70 -9.86 46.54
N LEU A 89 20.06 -9.61 45.39
CA LEU A 89 19.58 -8.28 45.00
C LEU A 89 18.50 -7.75 45.93
N LEU A 90 17.57 -8.61 46.35
CA LEU A 90 16.53 -8.26 47.32
C LEU A 90 17.11 -7.95 48.71
N LEU A 91 18.16 -8.68 49.13
CA LEU A 91 18.86 -8.41 50.39
C LEU A 91 19.70 -7.12 50.34
N VAL A 92 20.30 -6.79 49.19
CA VAL A 92 20.99 -5.52 48.96
C VAL A 92 20.00 -4.36 49.00
N GLN A 93 18.85 -4.48 48.33
CA GLN A 93 17.80 -3.47 48.37
C GLN A 93 17.27 -3.27 49.81
N TRP A 94 16.98 -4.35 50.54
CA TRP A 94 16.55 -4.30 51.93
C TRP A 94 17.58 -3.59 52.85
N LYS A 95 18.87 -3.89 52.69
CA LYS A 95 19.93 -3.23 53.47
C LYS A 95 20.13 -1.77 53.08
N LEU A 96 19.98 -1.43 51.80
CA LEU A 96 20.05 -0.05 51.31
C LEU A 96 18.89 0.78 51.89
N ASP A 97 17.67 0.25 51.87
CA ASP A 97 16.49 0.89 52.43
C ASP A 97 16.63 1.10 53.96
N GLN A 98 17.19 0.13 54.68
CA GLN A 98 17.54 0.26 56.11
C GLN A 98 18.62 1.31 56.36
N LEU A 99 19.64 1.41 55.50
CA LEU A 99 20.72 2.39 55.63
C LEU A 99 20.23 3.81 55.34
N VAL A 100 19.36 3.97 54.34
CA VAL A 100 18.71 5.22 53.96
C VAL A 100 17.75 5.68 55.06
N LEU A 101 16.90 4.80 55.57
CA LEU A 101 16.02 5.09 56.72
C LEU A 101 16.81 5.41 58.00
N PHE A 102 17.93 4.75 58.23
CA PHE A 102 18.83 5.03 59.35
C PHE A 102 19.53 6.39 59.21
N HIS A 103 19.98 6.78 58.01
CA HIS A 103 20.65 8.07 57.77
C HIS A 103 19.70 9.28 57.70
N LEU A 104 18.46 9.08 57.25
CA LEU A 104 17.45 10.13 57.20
C LEU A 104 16.89 10.49 58.59
N ASN A 105 16.97 9.58 59.56
CA ASN A 105 16.43 9.75 60.91
C ASN A 105 17.46 10.19 61.98
N GLN A 106 18.73 10.43 61.62
CA GLN A 106 19.75 10.92 62.57
C GLN A 106 20.11 12.39 62.34
N LYS A 107 20.38 13.12 63.44
CA LYS A 107 20.87 14.50 63.39
C LYS A 107 22.26 14.53 62.72
N PRO A 108 22.62 15.60 61.98
CA PRO A 108 23.82 15.65 61.14
C PRO A 108 25.14 15.36 61.87
N GLU A 109 25.16 15.54 63.19
CA GLU A 109 26.35 15.61 64.04
C GLU A 109 26.78 14.23 64.59
N GLU A 110 25.96 13.19 64.40
CA GLU A 110 26.20 11.82 64.89
C GLU A 110 26.47 10.80 63.76
N ARG A 111 26.61 11.27 62.50
CA ARG A 111 26.83 10.38 61.34
C ARG A 111 28.25 9.79 61.32
N HIS A 112 28.44 8.65 61.98
CA HIS A 112 29.64 7.83 61.80
C HIS A 112 29.37 6.68 60.80
N ILE A 113 30.20 6.60 59.76
CA ILE A 113 30.15 5.54 58.75
C ILE A 113 30.61 4.23 59.40
N ASN A 114 29.69 3.30 59.61
CA ASN A 114 30.03 1.96 60.10
C ASN A 114 30.71 1.16 58.99
N PHE A 115 32.04 1.11 59.06
CA PHE A 115 32.91 0.52 58.03
C PHE A 115 32.58 -0.95 57.74
N THR A 116 32.14 -1.71 58.75
CA THR A 116 31.74 -3.11 58.63
C THR A 116 30.45 -3.28 57.81
N LYS A 117 29.49 -2.35 57.93
CA LYS A 117 28.26 -2.35 57.12
C LYS A 117 28.55 -1.96 55.66
N CYS A 118 29.43 -0.97 55.43
CA CYS A 118 29.85 -0.60 54.07
C CYS A 118 30.64 -1.73 53.39
N ALA A 119 31.52 -2.43 54.10
CA ALA A 119 32.26 -3.58 53.57
C ALA A 119 31.33 -4.73 53.14
N SER A 120 30.26 -5.00 53.90
CA SER A 120 29.27 -6.03 53.54
C SER A 120 28.43 -5.68 52.31
N LEU A 121 28.14 -4.39 52.10
CA LEU A 121 27.48 -3.89 50.88
C LEU A 121 28.39 -3.98 49.65
N VAL A 122 29.69 -3.67 49.81
CA VAL A 122 30.69 -3.83 48.75
C VAL A 122 30.89 -5.31 48.39
N PHE A 123 30.89 -6.22 49.37
CA PHE A 123 30.98 -7.66 49.14
C PHE A 123 29.75 -8.21 48.40
N LEU A 124 28.54 -7.85 48.82
CA LEU A 124 27.30 -8.26 48.15
C LEU A 124 27.17 -7.66 46.73
N ALA A 125 27.59 -6.41 46.54
CA ALA A 125 27.67 -5.79 45.22
C ALA A 125 28.72 -6.47 44.33
N ALA A 126 29.87 -6.86 44.88
CA ALA A 126 30.90 -7.62 44.16
C ALA A 126 30.41 -9.02 43.75
N CYS A 127 29.64 -9.71 44.60
CA CYS A 127 29.00 -10.99 44.27
C CYS A 127 27.94 -10.83 43.17
N ALA A 128 27.12 -9.77 43.22
CA ALA A 128 26.17 -9.44 42.16
C ALA A 128 26.88 -9.12 40.83
N VAL A 129 28.00 -8.39 40.87
CA VAL A 129 28.84 -8.07 39.71
C VAL A 129 29.53 -9.32 39.13
N PHE A 130 30.00 -10.25 39.96
CA PHE A 130 30.57 -11.53 39.48
C PHE A 130 29.51 -12.43 38.83
N SER A 131 28.30 -12.47 39.39
CA SER A 131 27.14 -13.19 38.83
C SER A 131 26.67 -12.57 37.52
N TRP A 132 26.69 -11.24 37.44
CA TRP A 132 26.44 -10.47 36.22
C TRP A 132 27.53 -10.70 35.17
N ARG A 133 28.79 -10.86 35.58
CA ARG A 133 29.91 -11.21 34.70
C ARG A 133 29.75 -12.63 34.13
N ALA A 134 29.27 -13.58 34.93
CA ALA A 134 28.97 -14.95 34.51
C ALA A 134 27.75 -15.03 33.56
N PHE A 135 26.72 -14.23 33.82
CA PHE A 135 25.58 -14.04 32.92
C PHE A 135 26.03 -13.40 31.60
N LEU A 136 26.86 -12.34 31.64
CA LEU A 136 27.42 -11.71 30.46
C LEU A 136 28.36 -12.64 29.68
N THR A 137 29.12 -13.52 30.34
CA THR A 137 29.98 -14.50 29.64
C THR A 137 29.17 -15.63 29.00
N ASN A 138 28.14 -16.17 29.67
CA ASN A 138 27.27 -17.18 29.06
C ASN A 138 26.31 -16.60 28.00
N PHE A 139 25.86 -15.35 28.16
CA PHE A 139 25.16 -14.60 27.12
C PHE A 139 26.12 -14.29 25.95
N ALA A 140 27.38 -13.94 26.24
CA ALA A 140 28.43 -13.77 25.23
C ALA A 140 28.72 -15.08 24.47
N VAL A 141 28.67 -16.25 25.12
CA VAL A 141 28.80 -17.58 24.49
C VAL A 141 27.58 -17.90 23.59
N SER A 142 26.36 -17.56 24.04
CA SER A 142 25.15 -17.67 23.20
C SER A 142 25.19 -16.72 22.00
N THR A 143 25.76 -15.52 22.13
CA THR A 143 25.96 -14.60 21.02
C THR A 143 27.13 -15.00 20.14
N GLN A 144 28.19 -15.60 20.68
CA GLN A 144 29.34 -16.13 19.93
C GLN A 144 28.93 -17.28 19.01
N ASN A 145 28.10 -18.21 19.48
CA ASN A 145 27.59 -19.31 18.63
C ASN A 145 26.73 -18.78 17.46
N PHE A 146 26.00 -17.67 17.65
CA PHE A 146 25.24 -17.02 16.57
C PHE A 146 26.13 -16.11 15.70
N GLU A 147 27.16 -15.48 16.27
CA GLU A 147 28.18 -14.71 15.54
C GLU A 147 29.02 -15.62 14.65
N GLU A 148 29.42 -16.80 15.12
CA GLU A 148 30.07 -17.84 14.32
C GLU A 148 29.15 -18.40 13.22
N LEU A 149 27.86 -18.65 13.51
CA LEU A 149 26.88 -18.99 12.47
C LEU A 149 26.70 -17.85 11.44
N SER A 150 26.71 -16.59 11.88
CA SER A 150 26.61 -15.42 11.00
C SER A 150 27.89 -15.12 10.20
N LYS A 151 29.04 -15.68 10.61
CA LYS A 151 30.29 -15.65 9.84
C LYS A 151 30.30 -16.68 8.70
N HIS A 152 29.41 -17.67 8.73
CA HIS A 152 29.33 -18.72 7.72
C HIS A 152 28.07 -18.65 6.83
N TYR A 153 27.04 -17.93 7.26
CA TYR A 153 25.84 -17.63 6.46
C TYR A 153 25.52 -16.14 6.51
N ASP A 154 25.26 -15.55 5.34
CA ASP A 154 24.69 -14.21 5.30
C ASP A 154 23.24 -14.26 5.80
N VAL A 155 23.07 -13.97 7.10
CA VAL A 155 21.77 -13.97 7.79
C VAL A 155 20.80 -12.98 7.14
N TRP A 156 21.30 -11.91 6.52
CA TRP A 156 20.45 -11.00 5.76
C TRP A 156 19.84 -11.74 4.56
N GLU A 157 20.66 -12.40 3.74
CA GLU A 157 20.21 -13.13 2.54
C GLU A 157 19.22 -14.23 2.88
N TYR A 158 19.51 -15.03 3.91
CA TYR A 158 18.62 -16.11 4.33
C TYR A 158 17.24 -15.56 4.74
N VAL A 159 17.21 -14.55 5.61
CA VAL A 159 15.94 -14.00 6.11
C VAL A 159 15.20 -13.24 5.01
N ASN A 160 15.91 -12.51 4.15
CA ASN A 160 15.33 -11.85 2.98
C ASN A 160 14.68 -12.88 2.04
N GLY A 161 15.39 -13.97 1.75
CA GLY A 161 14.90 -15.09 0.95
C GLY A 161 13.63 -15.69 1.51
N VAL A 162 13.58 -15.97 2.82
CA VAL A 162 12.36 -16.51 3.48
C VAL A 162 11.16 -15.57 3.30
N MET A 163 11.34 -14.26 3.47
CA MET A 163 10.24 -13.29 3.33
C MET A 163 9.78 -13.12 1.88
N VAL A 164 10.72 -13.06 0.94
CA VAL A 164 10.44 -12.88 -0.50
C VAL A 164 9.78 -14.12 -1.09
N GLU A 165 10.26 -15.32 -0.77
CA GLU A 165 9.69 -16.59 -1.24
C GLU A 165 8.29 -16.82 -0.66
N ALA A 166 8.04 -16.45 0.60
CA ALA A 166 6.70 -16.54 1.18
C ALA A 166 5.67 -15.69 0.41
N LEU A 167 6.07 -14.49 -0.05
CA LEU A 167 5.22 -13.65 -0.90
C LEU A 167 4.98 -14.28 -2.28
N GLU A 168 5.98 -14.94 -2.87
CA GLU A 168 5.84 -15.62 -4.15
C GLU A 168 4.94 -16.87 -4.07
N GLN A 169 5.06 -17.62 -2.98
CA GLN A 169 4.18 -18.75 -2.69
C GLN A 169 2.73 -18.28 -2.57
N TRP A 170 2.48 -17.23 -1.79
CA TRP A 170 1.16 -16.62 -1.66
C TRP A 170 0.59 -16.15 -3.01
N ARG A 171 1.39 -15.45 -3.83
CA ARG A 171 0.97 -15.02 -5.18
C ARG A 171 0.57 -16.21 -6.05
N THR A 172 1.35 -17.28 -6.01
CA THR A 172 1.12 -18.51 -6.79
C THR A 172 -0.15 -19.22 -6.34
N GLU A 173 -0.37 -19.35 -5.03
CA GLU A 173 -1.57 -19.95 -4.45
C GLU A 173 -2.84 -19.18 -4.84
N LEU A 174 -2.77 -17.85 -4.88
CA LEU A 174 -3.87 -17.00 -5.34
C LEU A 174 -4.00 -16.90 -6.86
N GLN A 175 -3.11 -17.55 -7.62
CA GLN A 175 -3.10 -17.54 -9.09
C GLN A 175 -3.02 -16.13 -9.71
N ILE A 176 -2.36 -15.20 -9.02
CA ILE A 176 -2.23 -13.80 -9.46
C ILE A 176 -1.05 -13.69 -10.42
N GLN A 177 -1.28 -13.43 -11.71
CA GLN A 177 -0.18 -13.38 -12.70
C GLN A 177 0.73 -12.15 -12.55
N LYS A 178 0.11 -10.97 -12.42
CA LYS A 178 0.76 -9.68 -12.21
C LYS A 178 -0.07 -8.83 -11.24
N PHE A 179 0.59 -7.97 -10.47
CA PHE A 179 -0.08 -7.14 -9.46
C PHE A 179 0.74 -5.90 -9.09
N TYR A 180 0.12 -4.99 -8.36
CA TYR A 180 0.80 -3.83 -7.78
C TYR A 180 1.26 -4.20 -6.38
N LEU A 181 2.51 -3.91 -6.07
CA LEU A 181 3.11 -4.28 -4.81
C LEU A 181 3.40 -3.04 -3.98
N GLY A 182 2.72 -2.93 -2.84
CA GLY A 182 2.94 -1.89 -1.85
C GLY A 182 3.68 -2.43 -0.62
N GLY A 183 4.76 -1.76 -0.22
CA GLY A 183 5.49 -2.09 1.00
C GLY A 183 5.55 -0.90 1.95
N HIS A 184 5.10 -1.08 3.19
CA HIS A 184 5.18 -0.05 4.24
C HIS A 184 6.39 -0.23 5.14
N SER A 185 7.14 0.85 5.41
CA SER A 185 8.27 0.84 6.35
C SER A 185 9.28 -0.26 6.03
N MET A 186 9.54 -1.20 6.93
CA MET A 186 10.40 -2.36 6.65
C MET A 186 9.83 -3.28 5.55
N GLY A 187 8.51 -3.34 5.40
CA GLY A 187 7.84 -4.05 4.31
C GLY A 187 8.24 -3.54 2.93
N ALA A 188 8.64 -2.26 2.81
CA ALA A 188 9.19 -1.72 1.58
C ALA A 188 10.50 -2.41 1.16
N MET A 189 11.31 -2.87 2.12
CA MET A 189 12.55 -3.58 1.82
C MET A 189 12.27 -4.92 1.13
N PHE A 190 11.33 -5.69 1.68
CA PHE A 190 10.93 -6.97 1.08
C PHE A 190 10.20 -6.78 -0.24
N ALA A 191 9.36 -5.74 -0.35
CA ALA A 191 8.71 -5.39 -1.61
C ALA A 191 9.75 -5.08 -2.71
N THR A 192 10.76 -4.27 -2.41
CA THR A 192 11.86 -3.99 -3.34
C THR A 192 12.63 -5.26 -3.70
N SER A 193 13.03 -6.09 -2.73
CA SER A 193 13.73 -7.34 -3.03
C SER A 193 12.89 -8.31 -3.86
N TYR A 194 11.58 -8.39 -3.60
CA TYR A 194 10.66 -9.17 -4.41
C TYR A 194 10.58 -8.64 -5.84
N THR A 195 10.43 -7.33 -6.03
CA THR A 195 10.41 -6.69 -7.36
C THR A 195 11.70 -6.94 -8.14
N VAL A 196 12.87 -6.86 -7.50
CA VAL A 196 14.16 -7.14 -8.17
C VAL A 196 14.22 -8.60 -8.61
N LYS A 197 13.79 -9.53 -7.75
CA LYS A 197 13.87 -10.98 -8.03
C LYS A 197 12.83 -11.44 -9.04
N TYR A 198 11.60 -10.92 -8.97
CA TYR A 198 10.45 -11.31 -9.78
C TYR A 198 9.87 -10.13 -10.55
N HIS A 199 10.72 -9.42 -11.29
CA HIS A 199 10.36 -8.18 -12.00
C HIS A 199 9.16 -8.34 -12.94
N ASP A 200 9.02 -9.51 -13.59
CA ASP A 200 7.89 -9.80 -14.48
C ASP A 200 6.53 -9.94 -13.76
N ARG A 201 6.51 -10.00 -12.42
CA ARG A 201 5.28 -10.18 -11.62
C ARG A 201 4.70 -8.88 -11.09
N VAL A 202 5.49 -7.81 -11.05
CA VAL A 202 5.08 -6.54 -10.45
C VAL A 202 4.87 -5.51 -11.54
N GLN A 203 3.71 -4.85 -11.56
CA GLN A 203 3.43 -3.77 -12.52
C GLN A 203 3.73 -2.38 -11.96
N HIS A 204 3.72 -2.21 -10.64
CA HIS A 204 4.03 -0.95 -9.96
C HIS A 204 4.53 -1.24 -8.54
N LEU A 205 5.61 -0.57 -8.14
CA LEU A 205 6.17 -0.65 -6.79
C LEU A 205 5.83 0.61 -5.99
N ALA A 206 4.97 0.48 -4.97
CA ALA A 206 4.62 1.56 -4.06
C ALA A 206 5.40 1.43 -2.74
N LEU A 207 6.31 2.36 -2.47
CA LEU A 207 7.14 2.41 -1.27
C LEU A 207 6.53 3.40 -0.28
N ILE A 208 5.86 2.90 0.74
CA ILE A 208 5.06 3.69 1.69
C ILE A 208 5.88 3.92 2.96
N SER A 209 6.30 5.16 3.18
CA SER A 209 7.25 5.61 4.21
C SER A 209 8.36 4.57 4.45
N PRO A 210 9.13 4.23 3.40
CA PRO A 210 10.05 3.11 3.40
C PRO A 210 11.22 3.31 4.39
N ALA A 211 11.54 2.26 5.14
CA ALA A 211 12.73 2.24 5.98
C ALA A 211 13.99 1.97 5.14
N GLY A 212 15.10 2.59 5.51
CA GLY A 212 16.42 2.24 4.96
C GLY A 212 16.65 2.60 3.49
N VAL A 213 16.02 3.66 2.97
CA VAL A 213 16.24 4.09 1.58
C VAL A 213 17.68 4.51 1.33
N GLY A 214 18.24 5.36 2.18
CA GLY A 214 19.59 5.87 2.03
C GLY A 214 20.56 5.35 3.09
N TYR A 215 21.84 5.66 2.87
CA TYR A 215 22.91 5.35 3.80
C TYR A 215 22.71 6.03 5.16
N PRO A 216 23.13 5.38 6.27
CA PRO A 216 23.15 6.01 7.57
C PRO A 216 24.08 7.24 7.57
N PRO A 217 23.72 8.32 8.30
CA PRO A 217 24.58 9.48 8.44
C PRO A 217 25.89 9.09 9.13
N ALA A 218 26.96 9.82 8.84
CA ALA A 218 28.25 9.63 9.49
C ALA A 218 28.11 9.67 11.03
N PRO A 219 28.84 8.82 11.77
CA PRO A 219 28.66 8.67 13.20
C PRO A 219 28.97 9.98 13.95
N LYS A 220 27.93 10.63 14.47
CA LYS A 220 28.06 11.74 15.45
C LYS A 220 28.07 11.18 16.87
N SER A 221 28.57 11.97 17.83
CA SER A 221 28.45 11.66 19.26
C SER A 221 26.96 11.55 19.64
N LEU A 222 26.51 10.31 19.84
CA LEU A 222 25.11 10.04 20.19
C LEU A 222 24.84 10.52 21.63
N PRO A 223 23.71 11.20 21.89
CA PRO A 223 23.24 11.48 23.25
C PRO A 223 23.18 10.21 24.12
N LEU A 224 23.37 10.33 25.43
CA LEU A 224 23.48 9.19 26.35
C LEU A 224 22.28 8.21 26.24
N GLY A 225 21.05 8.73 26.11
CA GLY A 225 19.85 7.90 25.93
C GLY A 225 19.86 7.08 24.64
N LEU A 226 20.35 7.65 23.53
CA LEU A 226 20.52 6.96 22.25
C LEU A 226 21.65 5.93 22.30
N ARG A 227 22.72 6.17 23.10
CA ARG A 227 23.77 5.18 23.35
C ARG A 227 23.25 3.98 24.13
N ILE A 228 22.45 4.22 25.18
CA ILE A 228 21.79 3.17 25.96
C ILE A 228 20.84 2.37 25.06
N PHE A 229 19.98 3.05 24.30
CA PHE A 229 19.08 2.39 23.34
C PHE A 229 19.85 1.55 22.32
N ARG A 230 20.93 2.08 21.75
CA ARG A 230 21.80 1.36 20.81
C ARG A 230 22.44 0.13 21.45
N THR A 231 22.89 0.23 22.70
CA THR A 231 23.45 -0.91 23.43
C THR A 231 22.37 -1.98 23.68
N VAL A 232 21.17 -1.59 24.11
CA VAL A 232 20.03 -2.52 24.30
C VAL A 232 19.61 -3.17 22.97
N TRP A 233 19.57 -2.41 21.89
CA TRP A 233 19.31 -2.91 20.53
C TRP A 233 20.35 -3.93 20.07
N ASN A 234 21.64 -3.65 20.32
CA ASN A 234 22.74 -4.55 20.00
C ASN A 234 22.71 -5.84 20.85
N LEU A 235 22.16 -5.78 22.07
CA LEU A 235 21.88 -6.95 22.90
C LEU A 235 20.65 -7.76 22.44
N ARG A 236 20.02 -7.38 21.32
CA ARG A 236 18.81 -8.02 20.76
C ARG A 236 17.61 -8.03 21.71
N LEU A 237 17.57 -7.07 22.64
CA LEU A 237 16.47 -6.88 23.57
C LEU A 237 15.47 -5.89 22.94
N THR A 238 14.39 -6.42 22.37
CA THR A 238 13.31 -5.62 21.77
C THR A 238 12.16 -5.39 22.75
N PRO A 239 11.30 -4.38 22.54
CA PRO A 239 10.03 -4.28 23.26
C PRO A 239 9.16 -5.54 23.16
N MET A 240 9.24 -6.28 22.05
CA MET A 240 8.57 -7.57 21.87
C MET A 240 9.14 -8.63 22.81
N SER A 241 10.47 -8.70 22.95
CA SER A 241 11.12 -9.56 23.94
C SER A 241 10.65 -9.24 25.35
N VAL A 242 10.62 -7.96 25.74
CA VAL A 242 10.11 -7.53 27.05
C VAL A 242 8.65 -7.95 27.25
N ALA A 243 7.80 -7.79 26.23
CA ALA A 243 6.40 -8.18 26.30
C ALA A 243 6.20 -9.70 26.52
N ARG A 244 7.02 -10.54 25.88
CA ARG A 244 7.01 -12.00 26.08
C ARG A 244 7.50 -12.39 27.47
N PHE A 245 8.61 -11.81 27.94
CA PHE A 245 9.16 -12.10 29.26
C PHE A 245 8.29 -11.60 30.41
N ALA A 246 7.51 -10.53 30.21
CA ALA A 246 6.65 -9.96 31.24
C ALA A 246 5.44 -10.84 31.63
N GLY A 247 5.19 -11.94 30.89
CA GLY A 247 4.13 -12.90 31.22
C GLY A 247 2.75 -12.22 31.41
N PRO A 248 2.05 -12.44 32.55
CA PRO A 248 0.75 -11.82 32.83
C PRO A 248 0.75 -10.27 32.86
N LEU A 249 1.91 -9.63 32.99
CA LEU A 249 2.03 -8.16 32.97
C LEU A 249 2.20 -7.60 31.54
N GLY A 250 2.47 -8.45 30.55
CA GLY A 250 2.65 -8.06 29.15
C GLY A 250 1.50 -7.22 28.59
N PRO A 251 0.21 -7.58 28.80
CA PRO A 251 -0.90 -6.74 28.34
C PRO A 251 -0.94 -5.35 28.97
N ARG A 252 -0.54 -5.21 30.25
CA ARG A 252 -0.45 -3.89 30.91
C ARG A 252 0.69 -3.07 30.32
N PHE A 253 1.84 -3.70 30.06
CA PHE A 253 2.96 -3.05 29.39
C PHE A 253 2.58 -2.58 27.98
N LEU A 254 1.87 -3.40 27.19
CA LEU A 254 1.42 -3.01 25.85
C LEU A 254 0.38 -1.88 25.88
N ARG A 255 -0.51 -1.84 26.87
CA ARG A 255 -1.40 -0.68 27.07
C ARG A 255 -0.62 0.60 27.32
N PHE A 256 0.42 0.55 28.16
CA PHE A 256 1.31 1.69 28.35
C PHE A 256 2.01 2.11 27.06
N ILE A 257 2.66 1.18 26.34
CA ILE A 257 3.31 1.47 25.05
C ILE A 257 2.33 2.07 24.04
N THR A 258 1.10 1.54 23.98
CA THR A 258 0.05 2.04 23.08
C THR A 258 -0.33 3.47 23.46
N SER A 259 -0.55 3.78 24.75
CA SER A 259 -0.87 5.15 25.18
C SER A 259 0.21 6.18 24.80
N VAL A 260 1.49 5.83 24.96
CA VAL A 260 2.62 6.68 24.58
C VAL A 260 2.71 6.86 23.06
N ARG A 261 2.47 5.79 22.29
CA ARG A 261 2.44 5.89 20.82
C ARG A 261 1.28 6.74 20.32
N VAL A 262 0.09 6.58 20.89
CA VAL A 262 -1.09 7.34 20.44
C VAL A 262 -0.98 8.82 20.77
N SER A 263 -0.31 9.20 21.87
CA SER A 263 -0.13 10.62 22.22
C SER A 263 0.73 11.40 21.23
N VAL A 264 1.53 10.72 20.40
CA VAL A 264 2.40 11.35 19.38
C VAL A 264 1.89 11.16 17.95
N MET A 265 0.76 10.47 17.75
CA MET A 265 0.15 10.32 16.42
C MET A 265 -0.47 11.64 15.95
N PRO A 266 -0.55 11.89 14.62
CA PRO A 266 -1.30 13.01 14.06
C PRO A 266 -2.75 13.03 14.57
N GLU A 267 -3.35 14.22 14.65
CA GLU A 267 -4.75 14.35 15.08
C GLU A 267 -5.66 13.54 14.16
N THR A 268 -5.49 13.66 12.85
CA THR A 268 -6.25 12.94 11.81
C THR A 268 -6.21 11.41 11.93
N SER A 269 -5.33 10.84 12.77
CA SER A 269 -5.18 9.40 12.92
C SER A 269 -6.43 8.73 13.45
N CYS A 270 -6.86 7.66 12.78
CA CYS A 270 -8.03 6.86 13.17
C CYS A 270 -7.92 6.31 14.61
N ILE A 271 -6.69 6.07 15.11
CA ILE A 271 -6.47 5.61 16.49
C ILE A 271 -6.64 6.78 17.46
N ARG A 272 -6.10 7.96 17.13
CA ARG A 272 -6.19 9.15 17.99
C ARG A 272 -7.60 9.72 18.03
N HIS A 273 -8.33 9.67 16.92
CA HIS A 273 -9.76 9.99 16.83
C HIS A 273 -10.68 8.91 17.44
N GLY A 274 -10.14 7.79 17.93
CA GLY A 274 -10.91 6.77 18.62
C GLY A 274 -11.77 5.86 17.73
N GLN A 275 -11.57 5.89 16.40
CA GLN A 275 -12.20 4.94 15.49
C GLN A 275 -11.72 3.51 15.76
N ILE A 276 -10.44 3.36 16.16
CA ILE A 276 -9.89 2.12 16.67
C ILE A 276 -9.68 2.28 18.18
N PRO A 277 -10.42 1.54 19.04
CA PRO A 277 -10.24 1.64 20.47
C PRO A 277 -8.83 1.21 20.88
N GLN A 278 -8.15 2.07 21.66
CA GLN A 278 -6.74 1.84 22.07
C GLN A 278 -6.55 0.52 22.82
N LYS A 279 -7.55 0.10 23.61
CA LYS A 279 -7.53 -1.17 24.34
C LYS A 279 -7.44 -2.38 23.40
N ASP A 280 -8.13 -2.32 22.27
CA ASP A 280 -8.23 -3.41 21.30
C ASP A 280 -6.95 -3.44 20.45
N LEU A 281 -6.42 -2.26 20.09
CA LEU A 281 -5.10 -2.14 19.47
C LEU A 281 -3.99 -2.71 20.37
N ALA A 282 -3.98 -2.37 21.65
CA ALA A 282 -3.00 -2.89 22.61
C ALA A 282 -3.09 -4.41 22.78
N ALA A 283 -4.31 -4.96 22.80
CA ALA A 283 -4.53 -6.40 22.85
C ALA A 283 -4.05 -7.09 21.57
N TYR A 284 -4.36 -6.52 20.40
CA TYR A 284 -3.89 -7.01 19.10
C TYR A 284 -2.35 -7.02 19.03
N TRP A 285 -1.69 -5.93 19.43
CA TRP A 285 -0.23 -5.88 19.47
C TRP A 285 0.37 -6.89 20.44
N TYR A 286 -0.20 -7.03 21.65
CA TYR A 286 0.27 -8.02 22.61
C TYR A 286 0.19 -9.44 22.04
N ASN A 287 -0.96 -9.82 21.47
CA ASN A 287 -1.15 -11.16 20.92
C ASN A 287 -0.18 -11.44 19.78
N ASN A 288 0.10 -10.46 18.91
CA ASN A 288 1.12 -10.60 17.87
C ASN A 288 2.54 -10.69 18.44
N TRP A 289 2.88 -9.85 19.42
CA TRP A 289 4.22 -9.79 20.01
C TRP A 289 4.53 -11.00 20.90
N ALA A 290 3.50 -11.64 21.45
CA ALA A 290 3.62 -12.82 22.28
C ALA A 290 3.96 -14.11 21.50
N LEU A 291 3.76 -14.11 20.17
CA LEU A 291 4.07 -15.25 19.30
C LEU A 291 5.58 -15.47 19.15
N GLU A 292 5.94 -16.58 18.51
CA GLU A 292 7.31 -16.92 18.18
C GLU A 292 8.03 -15.79 17.43
N LYS A 293 9.33 -15.69 17.69
CA LYS A 293 10.18 -14.62 17.19
C LYS A 293 10.52 -14.77 15.71
N SER A 294 9.66 -14.27 14.82
CA SER A 294 9.94 -14.21 13.37
C SER A 294 10.26 -12.79 12.90
N GLY A 295 9.33 -11.85 13.09
CA GLY A 295 9.48 -10.46 12.63
C GLY A 295 10.63 -9.69 13.30
N GLU A 296 10.96 -10.01 14.55
CA GLU A 296 12.09 -9.37 15.25
C GLU A 296 13.46 -9.83 14.72
N ILE A 297 13.54 -11.07 14.22
CA ILE A 297 14.76 -11.57 13.57
C ILE A 297 14.97 -10.76 12.29
N ALA A 298 13.91 -10.53 11.52
CA ALA A 298 13.94 -9.70 10.31
C ALA A 298 14.36 -8.25 10.61
N MET A 299 13.82 -7.64 11.67
CA MET A 299 14.26 -6.30 12.10
C MET A 299 15.76 -6.25 12.39
N HIS A 300 16.30 -7.23 13.13
CA HIS A 300 17.72 -7.26 13.47
C HIS A 300 18.63 -7.64 12.31
N SER A 301 18.16 -8.45 11.36
CA SER A 301 18.94 -8.81 10.18
C SER A 301 18.98 -7.67 9.17
N HIS A 302 17.91 -6.91 9.00
CA HIS A 302 17.77 -5.89 7.95
C HIS A 302 18.04 -4.45 8.39
N LEU A 303 17.75 -4.09 9.64
CA LEU A 303 17.84 -2.72 10.14
C LEU A 303 19.02 -2.50 11.10
N LEU A 304 19.67 -1.36 10.92
CA LEU A 304 20.55 -0.70 11.86
C LEU A 304 19.73 0.21 12.81
N PRO A 305 20.30 0.61 13.96
CA PRO A 305 19.66 1.59 14.84
C PRO A 305 19.24 2.85 14.07
N GLY A 306 18.00 3.32 14.30
CA GLY A 306 17.43 4.47 13.59
C GLY A 306 16.68 4.12 12.29
N ALA A 307 16.38 2.83 12.05
CA ALA A 307 15.68 2.34 10.86
C ALA A 307 16.44 2.56 9.53
N TYR A 308 17.77 2.70 9.61
CA TYR A 308 18.65 2.59 8.44
C TYR A 308 18.78 1.12 8.05
N ALA A 309 18.90 0.81 6.76
CA ALA A 309 19.12 -0.55 6.33
C ALA A 309 20.60 -0.93 6.44
N LYS A 310 20.87 -2.21 6.69
CA LYS A 310 22.22 -2.79 6.50
C LYS A 310 22.61 -2.82 5.03
N ARG A 311 21.61 -3.02 4.15
CA ARG A 311 21.71 -2.95 2.70
C ARG A 311 20.71 -1.91 2.18
N PRO A 312 21.13 -0.68 1.90
CA PRO A 312 20.24 0.43 1.54
C PRO A 312 19.42 0.16 0.30
N LEU A 313 18.15 0.60 0.28
CA LEU A 313 17.29 0.40 -0.89
C LEU A 313 17.81 1.16 -2.11
N CYS A 314 18.49 2.29 -1.96
CA CYS A 314 19.07 3.02 -3.08
C CYS A 314 20.11 2.21 -3.90
N GLU A 315 20.66 1.12 -3.35
CA GLU A 315 21.54 0.22 -4.11
C GLU A 315 20.76 -0.78 -4.97
N MET A 316 19.52 -1.09 -4.59
CA MET A 316 18.62 -1.97 -5.34
C MET A 316 17.71 -1.19 -6.31
N LEU A 317 17.28 0.00 -5.91
CA LEU A 317 16.44 0.91 -6.68
C LEU A 317 17.32 1.69 -7.68
N THR A 318 17.80 1.01 -8.71
CA THR A 318 18.57 1.62 -9.79
C THR A 318 17.89 1.43 -11.14
N PRO A 319 18.16 2.31 -12.13
CA PRO A 319 17.61 2.18 -13.47
C PRO A 319 17.95 0.88 -14.20
N GLU A 320 19.01 0.20 -13.77
CA GLU A 320 19.48 -1.07 -14.35
C GLU A 320 18.77 -2.29 -13.73
N ASN A 321 18.30 -2.15 -12.48
CA ASN A 321 17.71 -3.25 -11.71
C ASN A 321 16.18 -3.26 -11.76
N ILE A 322 15.54 -2.10 -11.88
CA ILE A 322 14.08 -1.96 -11.84
C ILE A 322 13.63 -1.13 -13.04
N HIS A 323 12.78 -1.71 -13.88
CA HIS A 323 12.23 -1.08 -15.08
C HIS A 323 10.73 -0.82 -14.98
N ILE A 324 10.16 -1.00 -13.78
CA ILE A 324 8.74 -0.80 -13.52
C ILE A 324 8.53 0.54 -12.78
N PRO A 325 7.33 1.13 -12.91
CA PRO A 325 6.91 2.29 -12.14
C PRO A 325 7.22 2.22 -10.64
N ILE A 326 7.73 3.32 -10.08
CA ILE A 326 8.00 3.44 -8.63
C ILE A 326 7.32 4.69 -8.08
N THR A 327 6.57 4.54 -6.99
CA THR A 327 6.03 5.67 -6.22
C THR A 327 6.49 5.58 -4.78
N PHE A 328 7.11 6.64 -4.28
CA PHE A 328 7.32 6.86 -2.85
C PHE A 328 6.17 7.66 -2.26
N LEU A 329 5.61 7.20 -1.15
CA LEU A 329 4.63 7.96 -0.37
C LEU A 329 5.18 8.23 1.02
N TYR A 330 5.37 9.48 1.41
CA TYR A 330 5.78 9.88 2.76
C TYR A 330 4.66 10.67 3.46
N GLY A 331 4.64 10.71 4.79
CA GLY A 331 3.73 11.58 5.51
C GLY A 331 4.12 13.05 5.32
N GLY A 332 3.17 13.89 4.91
CA GLY A 332 3.36 15.35 4.82
C GLY A 332 3.20 16.08 6.16
N GLY A 333 2.91 15.35 7.24
CA GLY A 333 2.84 15.82 8.62
C GLY A 333 4.08 15.39 9.43
N PRO A 334 3.92 14.89 10.68
CA PRO A 334 5.04 14.51 11.53
C PRO A 334 5.59 13.12 11.19
N ASP A 335 5.97 12.90 9.92
CA ASP A 335 6.71 11.70 9.54
C ASP A 335 8.15 11.80 10.04
N TRP A 336 8.61 10.78 10.77
CA TRP A 336 9.97 10.71 11.27
C TRP A 336 10.94 10.14 10.22
N MET A 337 10.42 9.66 9.08
CA MET A 337 11.18 9.30 7.89
C MET A 337 11.21 10.46 6.88
N SER A 338 12.41 10.86 6.48
CA SER A 338 12.60 11.95 5.51
C SER A 338 12.40 11.50 4.07
N SER A 339 11.59 12.25 3.31
CA SER A 339 11.40 12.06 1.85
C SER A 339 12.69 12.27 1.05
N SER A 340 13.66 13.00 1.60
CA SER A 340 14.90 13.39 0.91
C SER A 340 15.69 12.23 0.29
N HIS A 341 15.60 11.03 0.87
CA HIS A 341 16.27 9.85 0.31
C HIS A 341 15.50 9.28 -0.89
N GLY A 342 14.16 9.26 -0.84
CA GLY A 342 13.33 8.92 -1.97
C GLY A 342 13.49 9.91 -3.13
N GLU A 343 13.58 11.21 -2.84
CA GLU A 343 13.85 12.26 -3.83
C GLU A 343 15.22 12.07 -4.50
N LYS A 344 16.26 11.72 -3.73
CA LYS A 344 17.59 11.42 -4.29
C LYS A 344 17.54 10.20 -5.20
N VAL A 345 16.79 9.16 -4.83
CA VAL A 345 16.58 8.00 -5.69
C VAL A 345 15.84 8.43 -6.95
N ALA A 346 14.73 9.17 -6.86
CA ALA A 346 13.99 9.64 -8.03
C ALA A 346 14.88 10.39 -9.04
N LYS A 347 15.82 11.22 -8.54
CA LYS A 347 16.81 11.92 -9.38
C LYS A 347 17.72 10.98 -10.17
N THR A 348 18.08 9.80 -9.66
CA THR A 348 18.93 8.85 -10.42
C THR A 348 18.20 8.21 -11.60
N PHE A 349 16.87 8.29 -11.62
CA PHE A 349 16.01 7.79 -12.70
C PHE A 349 15.58 8.89 -13.70
N GLU A 350 15.96 10.16 -13.48
CA GLU A 350 15.65 11.26 -14.40
C GLU A 350 16.10 10.95 -15.83
N GLY A 351 15.21 11.16 -16.79
CA GLY A 351 15.44 10.85 -18.21
C GLY A 351 15.41 9.36 -18.57
N LYS A 352 15.29 8.44 -17.60
CA LYS A 352 15.24 6.99 -17.82
C LYS A 352 13.84 6.41 -17.57
N GLN A 353 13.23 6.72 -16.43
CA GLN A 353 11.85 6.31 -16.13
C GLN A 353 11.21 7.21 -15.06
N SER A 354 9.88 7.11 -14.94
CA SER A 354 9.12 7.89 -13.96
C SER A 354 9.20 7.27 -12.57
N VAL A 355 9.76 8.03 -11.63
CA VAL A 355 9.72 7.76 -10.19
C VAL A 355 9.09 8.96 -9.49
N GLU A 356 7.99 8.73 -8.78
CA GLU A 356 7.25 9.79 -8.09
C GLU A 356 7.54 9.79 -6.59
N VAL A 357 7.56 10.99 -6.00
CA VAL A 357 7.65 11.15 -4.54
C VAL A 357 6.49 12.04 -4.11
N ILE A 358 5.60 11.49 -3.29
CA ILE A 358 4.35 12.12 -2.89
C ILE A 358 4.32 12.27 -1.38
N LEU A 359 3.88 13.45 -0.93
CA LEU A 359 3.64 13.74 0.49
C LEU A 359 2.14 13.64 0.77
N VAL A 360 1.74 12.76 1.69
CA VAL A 360 0.34 12.57 2.08
C VAL A 360 -0.04 13.60 3.13
N PRO A 361 -0.96 14.54 2.84
CA PRO A 361 -1.31 15.62 3.76
C PRO A 361 -1.82 15.11 5.12
N GLY A 362 -1.34 15.71 6.20
CA GLY A 362 -1.78 15.38 7.57
C GLY A 362 -1.36 14.00 8.09
N ALA A 363 -0.66 13.20 7.29
CA ALA A 363 -0.17 11.89 7.72
C ALA A 363 1.24 11.97 8.35
N GLY A 364 1.49 11.13 9.36
CA GLY A 364 2.84 10.81 9.84
C GLY A 364 3.33 9.53 9.16
N HIS A 365 4.09 8.71 9.89
CA HIS A 365 4.66 7.45 9.38
C HIS A 365 3.63 6.36 9.05
N GLN A 366 2.47 6.35 9.71
CA GLN A 366 1.43 5.33 9.51
C GLN A 366 0.39 5.86 8.54
N LEU A 367 0.79 6.22 7.31
CA LEU A 367 0.00 7.06 6.38
C LEU A 367 -1.47 6.65 6.27
N PHE A 368 -1.73 5.35 6.06
CA PHE A 368 -3.07 4.77 5.91
C PHE A 368 -3.89 4.76 7.20
N MET A 369 -3.26 4.85 8.38
CA MET A 369 -3.95 5.02 9.65
C MET A 369 -4.07 6.49 10.05
N ASP A 370 -3.08 7.30 9.67
CA ASP A 370 -2.94 8.70 10.07
C ASP A 370 -3.84 9.63 9.26
N ASN A 371 -4.05 9.35 7.96
CA ASN A 371 -5.04 10.03 7.14
C ASN A 371 -5.47 9.14 5.97
N ALA A 372 -6.33 8.15 6.25
CA ALA A 372 -6.76 7.16 5.25
C ALA A 372 -7.35 7.78 3.96
N PRO A 373 -8.25 8.80 4.02
CA PRO A 373 -8.79 9.41 2.80
C PRO A 373 -7.71 10.06 1.94
N ALA A 374 -6.78 10.80 2.54
CA ALA A 374 -5.69 11.44 1.81
C ALA A 374 -4.73 10.39 1.25
N PHE A 375 -4.36 9.38 2.04
CA PHE A 375 -3.51 8.28 1.60
C PHE A 375 -4.12 7.55 0.39
N ASN A 376 -5.39 7.15 0.48
CA ASN A 376 -6.08 6.45 -0.61
C ASN A 376 -6.14 7.31 -1.87
N LYS A 377 -6.50 8.60 -1.75
CA LYS A 377 -6.55 9.52 -2.89
C LYS A 377 -5.18 9.66 -3.57
N MET A 378 -4.12 9.85 -2.79
CA MET A 378 -2.76 10.03 -3.32
C MET A 378 -2.21 8.73 -3.92
N LEU A 379 -2.44 7.59 -3.27
CA LEU A 379 -2.05 6.30 -3.81
C LEU A 379 -2.77 6.01 -5.13
N LEU A 380 -4.09 6.16 -5.17
CA LEU A 380 -4.88 5.95 -6.39
C LEU A 380 -4.44 6.90 -7.51
N ALA A 381 -4.19 8.18 -7.22
CA ALA A 381 -3.69 9.13 -8.22
C ALA A 381 -2.34 8.71 -8.80
N ALA A 382 -1.39 8.30 -7.94
CA ALA A 382 -0.07 7.83 -8.37
C ALA A 382 -0.14 6.55 -9.21
N LEU A 383 -1.09 5.67 -8.89
CA LEU A 383 -1.35 4.44 -9.63
C LEU A 383 -2.11 4.70 -10.95
N ALA A 384 -2.94 5.76 -10.99
CA ALA A 384 -3.83 6.08 -12.11
C ALA A 384 -3.15 6.83 -13.27
N ARG A 385 -1.89 7.28 -13.12
CA ARG A 385 -1.02 7.83 -14.20
C ARG A 385 -1.77 8.70 -15.23
N SER A 386 -2.34 9.82 -14.77
CA SER A 386 -3.15 10.71 -15.61
C SER A 386 -2.35 11.35 -16.75
N ASN A 387 -2.90 11.29 -17.98
CA ASN A 387 -2.33 11.96 -19.15
C ASN A 387 -2.10 13.46 -18.91
N LEU A 388 -3.06 14.15 -18.28
CA LEU A 388 -3.01 15.60 -18.10
C LEU A 388 -1.84 16.02 -17.22
N GLU A 389 -1.55 15.26 -16.17
CA GLU A 389 -0.41 15.55 -15.32
C GLU A 389 0.91 15.43 -16.09
N LYS A 390 1.06 14.39 -16.92
CA LYS A 390 2.25 14.19 -17.74
C LYS A 390 2.40 15.29 -18.79
N LEU A 391 1.34 15.59 -19.51
CA LEU A 391 1.35 16.61 -20.57
C LEU A 391 1.61 18.01 -19.99
N SER A 392 1.07 18.31 -18.81
CA SER A 392 1.27 19.61 -18.13
C SER A 392 2.72 19.92 -17.75
N LYS A 393 3.59 18.89 -17.66
CA LYS A 393 5.03 19.06 -17.41
C LYS A 393 5.78 19.58 -18.65
N HIS A 394 5.15 19.51 -19.83
CA HIS A 394 5.75 19.88 -21.12
C HIS A 394 5.00 21.02 -21.82
N PHE A 395 3.69 21.13 -21.60
CA PHE A 395 2.81 22.05 -22.32
C PHE A 395 1.83 22.76 -21.39
N ASN A 396 1.28 23.89 -21.83
CA ASN A 396 0.07 24.47 -21.26
C ASN A 396 -1.14 23.71 -21.81
N VAL A 397 -1.66 22.74 -21.05
CA VAL A 397 -2.68 21.80 -21.53
C VAL A 397 -4.08 22.27 -21.20
N TYR A 398 -4.93 22.34 -22.24
CA TYR A 398 -6.37 22.54 -22.11
C TYR A 398 -7.11 21.28 -22.57
N ALA A 399 -7.95 20.72 -21.70
CA ALA A 399 -8.86 19.64 -22.05
C ALA A 399 -10.26 20.23 -22.25
N VAL A 400 -10.69 20.34 -23.50
CA VAL A 400 -11.92 21.02 -23.88
C VAL A 400 -12.88 20.01 -24.48
N GLU A 401 -14.12 20.03 -24.00
CA GLU A 401 -15.24 19.30 -24.61
C GLU A 401 -15.97 20.25 -25.56
N TRP A 402 -16.44 19.79 -26.72
CA TRP A 402 -17.19 20.66 -27.62
C TRP A 402 -18.52 21.11 -27.00
N ILE A 403 -19.11 22.17 -27.56
CA ILE A 403 -20.38 22.71 -27.07
C ILE A 403 -21.48 21.64 -27.10
N GLY A 404 -22.28 21.56 -26.03
CA GLY A 404 -23.42 20.67 -25.97
C GLY A 404 -23.14 19.22 -25.57
N VAL A 405 -21.91 18.85 -25.21
CA VAL A 405 -21.56 17.56 -24.55
C VAL A 405 -20.82 17.81 -23.26
N GLY A 406 -20.50 16.77 -22.49
CA GLY A 406 -19.60 17.02 -21.38
C GLY A 406 -20.25 17.86 -20.28
N ARG A 407 -19.44 18.71 -19.65
CA ARG A 407 -19.88 19.77 -18.76
C ARG A 407 -20.07 21.12 -19.46
N SER A 408 -20.00 21.16 -20.80
CA SER A 408 -20.24 22.40 -21.53
C SER A 408 -21.71 22.81 -21.50
N GLU A 409 -21.98 24.06 -21.88
CA GLU A 409 -23.34 24.59 -21.99
C GLU A 409 -24.18 23.70 -22.93
N ARG A 410 -25.49 23.59 -22.65
CA ARG A 410 -26.45 22.78 -23.43
C ARG A 410 -27.44 23.67 -24.20
N PRO A 411 -26.98 24.44 -25.21
CA PRO A 411 -27.85 25.27 -26.03
C PRO A 411 -28.82 24.40 -26.85
N ASP A 412 -29.93 24.98 -27.31
CA ASP A 412 -30.83 24.27 -28.22
C ASP A 412 -30.14 24.01 -29.55
N PHE A 413 -29.93 22.74 -29.87
CA PHE A 413 -29.28 22.30 -31.10
C PHE A 413 -30.35 21.88 -32.11
N ASN A 414 -30.62 22.74 -33.09
CA ASN A 414 -31.72 22.56 -34.07
C ASN A 414 -31.23 22.52 -35.53
N PHE A 415 -29.94 22.26 -35.75
CA PHE A 415 -29.34 22.15 -37.07
C PHE A 415 -29.68 20.79 -37.71
N LYS A 416 -29.91 20.79 -39.04
CA LYS A 416 -30.33 19.59 -39.80
C LYS A 416 -29.36 19.19 -40.90
N ASP A 417 -28.47 20.10 -41.27
CA ASP A 417 -27.40 19.89 -42.24
C ASP A 417 -26.03 19.90 -41.55
N TYR A 418 -25.05 19.33 -42.25
CA TYR A 418 -23.66 19.27 -41.79
C TYR A 418 -23.09 20.68 -41.57
N ASP A 419 -23.19 21.56 -42.58
CA ASP A 419 -22.47 22.85 -42.58
C ASP A 419 -22.89 23.74 -41.42
N SER A 420 -24.19 23.93 -41.22
CA SER A 420 -24.69 24.78 -40.13
C SER A 420 -24.36 24.21 -38.74
N ALA A 421 -24.32 22.88 -38.62
CA ALA A 421 -23.96 22.20 -37.39
C ALA A 421 -22.45 22.31 -37.09
N ASP A 422 -21.61 22.15 -38.12
CA ASP A 422 -20.15 22.27 -38.05
C ASP A 422 -19.75 23.70 -37.71
N ASP A 423 -20.32 24.70 -38.40
CA ASP A 423 -20.09 26.13 -38.14
C ASP A 423 -20.43 26.51 -36.69
N PHE A 424 -21.52 25.95 -36.13
CA PHE A 424 -21.88 26.19 -34.73
C PHE A 424 -20.85 25.62 -33.75
N ILE A 425 -20.40 24.39 -34.00
CA ILE A 425 -19.42 23.71 -33.13
C ILE A 425 -18.06 24.40 -33.24
N VAL A 426 -17.56 24.58 -34.45
CA VAL A 426 -16.27 25.25 -34.72
C VAL A 426 -16.31 26.69 -34.22
N GLY A 427 -17.38 27.44 -34.49
CA GLY A 427 -17.52 28.82 -34.02
C GLY A 427 -17.53 28.94 -32.49
N SER A 428 -18.09 27.96 -31.78
CA SER A 428 -18.00 27.92 -30.31
C SER A 428 -16.56 27.72 -29.81
N PHE A 429 -15.78 26.90 -30.52
CA PHE A 429 -14.39 26.65 -30.21
C PHE A 429 -13.50 27.86 -30.55
N GLU A 430 -13.75 28.53 -31.68
CA GLU A 430 -13.08 29.79 -32.03
C GLU A 430 -13.34 30.88 -31.00
N LYS A 431 -14.59 31.01 -30.52
CA LYS A 431 -14.91 31.97 -29.45
C LYS A 431 -14.13 31.66 -28.18
N TRP A 432 -14.08 30.40 -27.76
CA TRP A 432 -13.28 29.97 -26.62
C TRP A 432 -11.79 30.27 -26.83
N GLN A 433 -11.24 29.96 -28.00
CA GLN A 433 -9.85 30.25 -28.37
C GLN A 433 -9.52 31.75 -28.27
N GLN A 434 -10.44 32.63 -28.70
CA GLN A 434 -10.30 34.08 -28.59
C GLN A 434 -10.32 34.55 -27.13
N GLU A 435 -11.24 34.03 -26.32
CA GLU A 435 -11.34 34.36 -24.88
C GLU A 435 -10.09 33.91 -24.10
N MET A 436 -9.44 32.83 -24.53
CA MET A 436 -8.19 32.33 -23.95
C MET A 436 -6.94 33.01 -24.53
N GLU A 437 -7.11 33.96 -25.46
CA GLU A 437 -6.02 34.71 -26.11
C GLU A 437 -4.97 33.82 -26.81
N LEU A 438 -5.41 32.70 -27.39
CA LEU A 438 -4.52 31.68 -27.96
C LEU A 438 -4.24 31.92 -29.45
N GLU A 439 -3.24 32.72 -29.83
CA GLU A 439 -2.95 32.98 -31.25
C GLU A 439 -2.52 31.73 -32.05
N LYS A 440 -1.70 30.86 -31.46
CA LYS A 440 -1.23 29.59 -32.05
C LYS A 440 -1.15 28.52 -30.98
N PHE A 441 -1.64 27.33 -31.30
CA PHE A 441 -1.65 26.21 -30.38
C PHE A 441 -1.70 24.89 -31.16
N ASP A 442 -1.11 23.86 -30.56
CA ASP A 442 -1.41 22.48 -30.93
C ASP A 442 -2.76 22.08 -30.33
N LEU A 443 -3.49 21.27 -31.07
CA LEU A 443 -4.84 20.81 -30.80
C LEU A 443 -4.76 19.30 -31.01
N CYS A 444 -5.34 18.55 -30.10
CA CYS A 444 -5.35 17.11 -30.19
C CYS A 444 -6.79 16.67 -30.21
N GLY A 445 -7.22 16.24 -31.39
CA GLY A 445 -8.53 15.67 -31.57
C GLY A 445 -8.53 14.20 -31.24
N HIS A 446 -9.14 13.81 -30.13
CA HIS A 446 -9.75 12.48 -30.08
C HIS A 446 -11.03 12.57 -30.90
N SER A 447 -10.91 12.25 -32.18
CA SER A 447 -11.93 12.54 -33.20
C SER A 447 -12.11 14.01 -33.67
N MET A 448 -11.11 14.94 -33.62
CA MET A 448 -10.85 16.14 -34.52
C MET A 448 -9.98 17.33 -33.93
N GLY A 449 -8.91 17.84 -34.63
CA GLY A 449 -8.23 19.20 -34.48
C GLY A 449 -6.67 19.30 -34.23
N HIS A 450 -5.88 20.26 -34.84
CA HIS A 450 -4.38 20.53 -35.05
C HIS A 450 -3.33 19.41 -34.99
N LEU A 451 -3.07 18.81 -36.12
CA LEU A 451 -4.02 17.76 -36.33
C LEU A 451 -3.37 16.49 -35.78
N VAL A 452 -3.24 16.42 -34.45
CA VAL A 452 -3.03 15.15 -33.80
C VAL A 452 -4.40 14.47 -33.77
N LEU A 453 -4.59 13.54 -34.69
CA LEU A 453 -5.79 12.72 -34.78
C LEU A 453 -5.56 11.43 -34.03
N ALA A 454 -6.06 11.40 -32.80
CA ALA A 454 -6.10 10.19 -32.01
C ALA A 454 -7.36 9.39 -32.40
N SER A 455 -7.17 8.28 -33.11
CA SER A 455 -8.21 7.36 -33.60
C SER A 455 -9.36 8.06 -34.32
N PRO A 456 -9.10 8.88 -35.36
CA PRO A 456 -10.13 9.68 -36.01
C PRO A 456 -11.23 8.81 -36.63
N ALA A 457 -12.48 9.17 -36.36
CA ALA A 457 -13.62 8.59 -37.05
C ALA A 457 -13.82 9.16 -38.45
N GLY A 458 -14.36 8.34 -39.37
CA GLY A 458 -14.78 8.83 -40.68
C GLY A 458 -13.65 9.15 -41.66
N VAL A 459 -12.49 8.51 -41.55
CA VAL A 459 -11.41 8.70 -42.52
C VAL A 459 -11.78 8.23 -43.93
N PRO A 460 -12.25 6.98 -44.15
CA PRO A 460 -12.61 6.53 -45.49
C PRO A 460 -14.04 6.95 -45.87
N HIS A 461 -14.34 6.89 -47.17
CA HIS A 461 -15.72 6.90 -47.66
C HIS A 461 -16.51 5.70 -47.09
N PRO A 462 -17.84 5.84 -46.90
CA PRO A 462 -18.69 4.70 -46.56
C PRO A 462 -18.59 3.61 -47.64
N PRO A 463 -18.63 2.32 -47.24
CA PRO A 463 -18.70 1.24 -48.22
C PRO A 463 -19.99 1.37 -49.05
N PRO A 464 -19.95 1.00 -50.35
CA PRO A 464 -21.15 1.03 -51.18
C PRO A 464 -22.23 0.14 -50.54
N PRO A 465 -23.52 0.52 -50.64
CA PRO A 465 -24.60 -0.30 -50.10
C PRO A 465 -24.56 -1.70 -50.72
N PRO A 466 -24.79 -2.76 -49.90
CA PRO A 466 -24.75 -4.13 -50.40
C PRO A 466 -25.75 -4.29 -51.54
N ASP A 467 -25.30 -4.92 -52.63
CA ASP A 467 -26.09 -5.08 -53.84
C ASP A 467 -27.43 -5.76 -53.51
N PRO A 468 -28.59 -5.12 -53.78
CA PRO A 468 -29.90 -5.64 -53.41
C PRO A 468 -30.25 -6.98 -54.08
N THR A 469 -29.51 -7.39 -55.11
CA THR A 469 -29.66 -8.68 -55.78
C THR A 469 -28.94 -9.83 -55.07
N THR A 470 -27.93 -9.52 -54.25
CA THR A 470 -27.17 -10.49 -53.45
C THR A 470 -27.94 -10.95 -52.21
N GLU A 471 -27.67 -12.17 -51.72
CA GLU A 471 -28.31 -12.68 -50.49
C GLU A 471 -27.98 -11.83 -49.26
N GLU A 472 -26.79 -11.24 -49.18
CA GLU A 472 -26.42 -10.27 -48.14
C GLU A 472 -27.27 -9.00 -48.23
N GLY A 473 -27.46 -8.44 -49.43
CA GLY A 473 -28.33 -7.27 -49.65
C GLY A 473 -29.80 -7.54 -49.33
N LYS A 474 -30.34 -8.71 -49.71
CA LYS A 474 -31.70 -9.12 -49.36
C LYS A 474 -31.89 -9.32 -47.86
N THR A 475 -30.91 -9.93 -47.19
CA THR A 475 -30.96 -10.19 -45.73
C THR A 475 -30.83 -8.88 -44.94
N ALA A 476 -29.91 -8.00 -45.36
CA ALA A 476 -29.77 -6.65 -44.84
C ALA A 476 -31.08 -5.85 -44.94
N ASN A 477 -31.77 -5.95 -46.09
CA ASN A 477 -32.99 -5.22 -46.34
C ASN A 477 -34.21 -5.80 -45.59
N ARG A 478 -34.21 -7.11 -45.28
CA ARG A 478 -35.27 -7.78 -44.49
C ARG A 478 -35.15 -7.57 -42.98
N SER A 479 -34.01 -7.10 -42.49
CA SER A 479 -33.81 -6.90 -41.04
C SER A 479 -34.63 -5.71 -40.53
N TRP A 480 -35.80 -6.01 -39.97
CA TRP A 480 -36.69 -5.04 -39.33
C TRP A 480 -35.97 -4.25 -38.23
N LEU A 481 -35.10 -4.91 -37.46
CA LEU A 481 -34.31 -4.29 -36.39
C LEU A 481 -33.34 -3.24 -36.96
N ARG A 482 -32.69 -3.55 -38.09
CA ARG A 482 -31.81 -2.58 -38.77
C ARG A 482 -32.61 -1.37 -39.25
N ARG A 483 -33.78 -1.58 -39.86
CA ARG A 483 -34.66 -0.48 -40.30
C ARG A 483 -35.10 0.42 -39.14
N MET A 484 -35.43 -0.18 -38.00
CA MET A 484 -35.77 0.59 -36.79
C MET A 484 -34.59 1.41 -36.29
N VAL A 485 -33.39 0.85 -36.24
CA VAL A 485 -32.17 1.58 -35.81
C VAL A 485 -31.85 2.74 -36.77
N TYR A 486 -31.96 2.51 -38.07
CA TYR A 486 -31.74 3.56 -39.08
C TYR A 486 -32.79 4.66 -38.97
N SER A 487 -34.08 4.29 -38.87
CA SER A 487 -35.17 5.25 -38.69
C SER A 487 -35.03 6.03 -37.39
N ALA A 488 -34.60 5.40 -36.30
CA ALA A 488 -34.32 6.08 -35.05
C ALA A 488 -33.20 7.13 -35.21
N TRP A 489 -32.10 6.78 -35.90
CA TRP A 489 -31.00 7.69 -36.19
C TRP A 489 -31.45 8.89 -37.04
N GLU A 490 -32.25 8.65 -38.09
CA GLU A 490 -32.81 9.70 -38.95
C GLU A 490 -33.80 10.64 -38.23
N ASN A 491 -34.38 10.18 -37.12
CA ASN A 491 -35.28 10.97 -36.27
C ASN A 491 -34.58 11.53 -35.02
N ASP A 492 -33.26 11.71 -35.06
CA ASP A 492 -32.43 12.26 -33.96
C ASP A 492 -32.48 11.47 -32.64
N ILE A 493 -32.82 10.18 -32.69
CA ILE A 493 -32.82 9.31 -31.51
C ILE A 493 -31.43 8.69 -31.34
N THR A 494 -30.69 9.25 -30.38
CA THR A 494 -29.32 8.82 -30.03
C THR A 494 -29.31 7.72 -28.94
N PRO A 495 -28.20 6.99 -28.74
CA PRO A 495 -28.04 6.12 -27.58
C PRO A 495 -28.23 6.84 -26.24
N MET A 496 -27.83 8.11 -26.14
CA MET A 496 -28.07 8.94 -24.95
C MET A 496 -29.57 9.21 -24.74
N SER A 497 -30.33 9.37 -25.83
CA SER A 497 -31.80 9.50 -25.77
C SER A 497 -32.46 8.28 -25.16
N LEU A 498 -31.96 7.07 -25.48
CA LEU A 498 -32.45 5.84 -24.85
C LEU A 498 -32.13 5.81 -23.34
N ALA A 499 -30.92 6.21 -22.94
CA ALA A 499 -30.53 6.25 -21.53
C ALA A 499 -31.40 7.21 -20.70
N ARG A 500 -31.83 8.34 -21.29
CA ARG A 500 -32.82 9.24 -20.67
C ARG A 500 -34.22 8.64 -20.63
N PHE A 501 -34.66 8.01 -21.72
CA PHE A 501 -36.00 7.46 -21.84
C PHE A 501 -36.30 6.37 -20.81
N VAL A 502 -35.33 5.50 -20.51
CA VAL A 502 -35.51 4.41 -19.54
C VAL A 502 -35.52 4.88 -18.07
N GLY A 503 -35.37 6.19 -17.83
CA GLY A 503 -35.57 6.82 -16.53
C GLY A 503 -34.69 6.23 -15.42
N PRO A 504 -35.27 5.73 -14.30
CA PRO A 504 -34.51 5.17 -13.18
C PRO A 504 -33.60 3.99 -13.52
N TYR A 505 -33.82 3.30 -14.65
CA TYR A 505 -32.97 2.19 -15.10
C TYR A 505 -31.78 2.65 -15.96
N GLY A 506 -31.71 3.93 -16.31
CA GLY A 506 -30.65 4.52 -17.13
C GLY A 506 -29.24 4.31 -16.55
N PRO A 507 -28.98 4.53 -15.25
CA PRO A 507 -27.67 4.27 -14.65
C PRO A 507 -27.23 2.82 -14.85
N LYS A 508 -28.14 1.87 -14.67
CA LYS A 508 -27.83 0.44 -14.82
C LYS A 508 -27.54 0.06 -16.26
N LEU A 509 -28.28 0.65 -17.22
CA LEU A 509 -28.02 0.48 -18.64
C LEU A 509 -26.60 0.96 -18.99
N VAL A 510 -26.25 2.18 -18.58
CA VAL A 510 -24.91 2.76 -18.86
C VAL A 510 -23.81 1.94 -18.20
N GLN A 511 -23.99 1.52 -16.95
CA GLN A 511 -23.06 0.62 -16.26
C GLN A 511 -22.83 -0.66 -17.07
N ASN A 512 -23.89 -1.33 -17.53
CA ASN A 512 -23.75 -2.54 -18.33
C ASN A 512 -23.02 -2.28 -19.66
N VAL A 513 -23.26 -1.13 -20.31
CA VAL A 513 -22.57 -0.73 -21.54
C VAL A 513 -21.06 -0.52 -21.29
N VAL A 514 -20.71 0.20 -20.23
CA VAL A 514 -19.30 0.46 -19.84
C VAL A 514 -18.59 -0.85 -19.55
N HIS A 515 -19.13 -1.68 -18.64
CA HIS A 515 -18.56 -2.98 -18.29
C HIS A 515 -18.40 -3.89 -19.50
N ARG A 516 -19.41 -3.96 -20.38
CA ARG A 516 -19.35 -4.76 -21.60
C ARG A 516 -18.30 -4.23 -22.58
N ARG A 517 -18.19 -2.92 -22.79
CA ARG A 517 -17.15 -2.35 -23.66
C ARG A 517 -15.75 -2.64 -23.11
N THR A 518 -15.54 -2.45 -21.81
CA THR A 518 -14.26 -2.73 -21.16
C THR A 518 -13.86 -4.21 -21.28
N SER A 519 -14.81 -5.14 -21.30
CA SER A 519 -14.51 -6.57 -21.47
C SER A 519 -13.84 -6.93 -22.80
N PHE A 520 -13.97 -6.08 -23.84
CA PHE A 520 -13.33 -6.26 -25.14
C PHE A 520 -11.95 -5.58 -25.26
N MET A 521 -11.53 -4.82 -24.25
CA MET A 521 -10.23 -4.14 -24.23
C MET A 521 -9.09 -5.12 -23.91
N SER A 522 -7.85 -4.73 -24.21
CA SER A 522 -6.65 -5.55 -23.95
C SER A 522 -6.49 -5.83 -22.44
N GLU A 523 -5.96 -6.99 -22.06
CA GLU A 523 -5.73 -7.32 -20.63
C GLU A 523 -4.74 -6.36 -19.95
N GLY A 524 -3.83 -5.77 -20.72
CA GLY A 524 -2.89 -4.75 -20.25
C GLY A 524 -3.48 -3.34 -20.15
N SER A 525 -4.75 -3.15 -20.52
CA SER A 525 -5.42 -1.85 -20.48
C SER A 525 -5.64 -1.36 -19.06
N ALA A 526 -5.38 -0.07 -18.81
CA ALA A 526 -5.71 0.61 -17.55
C ALA A 526 -7.22 0.59 -17.22
N MET A 527 -8.07 0.31 -18.21
CA MET A 527 -9.51 0.10 -18.02
C MET A 527 -9.82 -1.30 -17.46
N ARG A 528 -8.92 -2.28 -17.61
CA ARG A 528 -9.11 -3.67 -17.15
C ARG A 528 -8.26 -4.03 -15.93
N ASP A 529 -7.20 -3.29 -15.64
CA ASP A 529 -6.27 -3.58 -14.54
C ASP A 529 -6.66 -2.96 -13.18
N GLY A 530 -7.80 -2.26 -13.13
CA GLY A 530 -8.35 -1.68 -11.90
C GLY A 530 -7.88 -0.26 -11.58
N ARG A 531 -7.07 0.38 -12.44
CA ARG A 531 -6.74 1.81 -12.29
C ARG A 531 -7.95 2.74 -12.45
N VAL A 532 -8.94 2.33 -13.23
CA VAL A 532 -10.19 3.07 -13.45
C VAL A 532 -11.36 2.34 -12.78
N ASP A 533 -12.06 3.00 -11.86
CA ASP A 533 -13.32 2.47 -11.33
C ASP A 533 -14.41 2.57 -12.40
N LEU A 534 -14.81 1.42 -12.94
CA LEU A 534 -15.81 1.33 -14.00
C LEU A 534 -17.20 1.76 -13.56
N ASN A 535 -17.51 1.71 -12.26
CA ASN A 535 -18.79 2.18 -11.73
C ASN A 535 -18.81 3.70 -11.65
N GLU A 536 -17.73 4.32 -11.15
CA GLU A 536 -17.60 5.78 -11.14
C GLU A 536 -17.60 6.34 -12.57
N LEU A 537 -16.90 5.69 -13.50
CA LEU A 537 -16.92 6.06 -14.91
C LEU A 537 -18.34 5.94 -15.50
N ALA A 538 -19.05 4.85 -15.19
CA ALA A 538 -20.42 4.67 -15.66
C ALA A 538 -21.40 5.69 -15.08
N GLU A 539 -21.23 6.06 -13.82
CA GLU A 539 -22.02 7.10 -13.16
C GLU A 539 -21.76 8.48 -13.80
N TYR A 540 -20.49 8.83 -14.02
CA TYR A 540 -20.10 10.04 -14.76
C TYR A 540 -20.74 10.07 -16.16
N MET A 541 -20.59 8.98 -16.92
CA MET A 541 -21.16 8.87 -18.27
C MET A 541 -22.69 8.99 -18.26
N TYR A 542 -23.36 8.35 -17.29
CA TYR A 542 -24.81 8.43 -17.17
C TYR A 542 -25.25 9.87 -16.90
N HIS A 543 -24.65 10.55 -15.93
CA HIS A 543 -25.02 11.93 -15.62
C HIS A 543 -24.78 12.86 -16.80
N ASN A 544 -23.73 12.62 -17.58
CA ASN A 544 -23.50 13.35 -18.82
C ASN A 544 -24.62 13.14 -19.85
N TRP A 545 -25.01 11.88 -20.06
CA TRP A 545 -26.04 11.49 -21.02
C TRP A 545 -27.44 11.91 -20.55
N ALA A 546 -27.65 12.04 -19.23
CA ALA A 546 -28.92 12.46 -18.66
C ALA A 546 -29.21 13.97 -18.85
N LEU A 547 -28.19 14.77 -19.16
CA LEU A 547 -28.34 16.21 -19.41
C LEU A 547 -29.20 16.50 -20.65
N LYS A 548 -29.63 17.76 -20.77
CA LYS A 548 -30.40 18.26 -21.91
C LYS A 548 -29.69 17.90 -23.23
N PRO A 549 -30.38 17.26 -24.20
CA PRO A 549 -29.79 16.96 -25.50
C PRO A 549 -29.40 18.26 -26.21
N SER A 550 -28.17 18.30 -26.69
CA SER A 550 -27.60 19.46 -27.37
C SER A 550 -26.59 18.97 -28.42
N GLY A 551 -25.30 19.04 -28.14
CA GLY A 551 -24.21 18.65 -29.05
C GLY A 551 -24.22 17.18 -29.46
N GLU A 552 -24.87 16.29 -28.70
CA GLU A 552 -25.13 14.91 -29.16
C GLU A 552 -25.98 14.84 -30.44
N ARG A 553 -26.78 15.87 -30.76
CA ARG A 553 -27.51 15.96 -32.03
C ARG A 553 -26.60 16.27 -33.21
N ALA A 554 -25.41 16.81 -32.97
CA ALA A 554 -24.41 16.95 -34.03
C ALA A 554 -23.97 15.57 -34.57
N MET A 555 -24.10 14.51 -33.76
CA MET A 555 -23.77 13.16 -34.23
C MET A 555 -24.64 12.74 -35.41
N THR A 556 -25.92 13.12 -35.44
CA THR A 556 -26.83 12.73 -36.53
C THR A 556 -26.68 13.60 -37.78
N THR A 557 -26.05 14.78 -37.67
CA THR A 557 -25.70 15.62 -38.83
C THR A 557 -24.31 15.32 -39.40
N HIS A 558 -23.37 14.88 -38.57
CA HIS A 558 -21.97 14.60 -38.98
C HIS A 558 -21.73 13.13 -39.32
N LEU A 559 -22.54 12.22 -38.80
CA LEU A 559 -22.42 10.78 -39.04
C LEU A 559 -23.70 10.23 -39.69
N ALA A 560 -23.52 9.62 -40.85
CA ALA A 560 -24.51 8.75 -41.46
C ALA A 560 -24.66 7.45 -40.64
N PRO A 561 -25.82 6.76 -40.75
CA PRO A 561 -26.07 5.50 -40.06
C PRO A 561 -24.93 4.49 -40.24
N GLY A 562 -24.46 3.91 -39.13
CA GLY A 562 -23.25 3.08 -39.11
C GLY A 562 -21.98 3.83 -38.68
N ALA A 563 -22.11 5.08 -38.23
CA ALA A 563 -21.00 5.94 -37.81
C ALA A 563 -20.02 6.27 -38.95
N HIS A 564 -20.54 6.35 -40.19
CA HIS A 564 -19.78 6.83 -41.33
C HIS A 564 -19.84 8.36 -41.41
N ALA A 565 -18.74 9.04 -41.67
CA ALA A 565 -18.78 10.50 -41.80
C ALA A 565 -19.57 10.92 -43.04
N VAL A 566 -20.40 11.96 -42.87
CA VAL A 566 -21.08 12.64 -43.99
C VAL A 566 -20.04 13.34 -44.88
N ARG A 567 -18.98 13.90 -44.28
CA ARG A 567 -17.80 14.43 -44.97
C ARG A 567 -16.55 13.68 -44.54
N PRO A 568 -16.06 12.71 -45.33
CA PRO A 568 -14.89 11.92 -44.99
C PRO A 568 -13.60 12.75 -44.85
N LEU A 569 -12.76 12.42 -43.87
CA LEU A 569 -11.52 13.15 -43.65
C LEU A 569 -10.53 13.02 -44.81
N VAL A 570 -10.58 11.94 -45.60
CA VAL A 570 -9.74 11.79 -46.80
C VAL A 570 -9.96 12.88 -47.86
N ASP A 571 -11.15 13.50 -47.86
CA ASP A 571 -11.52 14.60 -48.78
C ASP A 571 -11.22 15.98 -48.18
N VAL A 572 -11.24 16.08 -46.85
CA VAL A 572 -11.00 17.33 -46.12
C VAL A 572 -9.51 17.55 -45.89
N LEU A 573 -8.79 16.51 -45.51
CA LEU A 573 -7.36 16.51 -45.23
C LEU A 573 -6.58 16.33 -46.52
N VAL A 574 -6.46 17.44 -47.25
CA VAL A 574 -5.69 17.51 -48.49
C VAL A 574 -4.51 18.48 -48.32
N PRO A 575 -3.32 18.16 -48.89
CA PRO A 575 -2.13 19.01 -48.76
C PRO A 575 -2.34 20.46 -49.25
N GLU A 576 -3.30 20.67 -50.15
CA GLU A 576 -3.66 21.99 -50.66
C GLU A 576 -4.31 22.88 -49.59
N LYS A 577 -5.07 22.30 -48.65
CA LYS A 577 -5.84 23.01 -47.63
C LYS A 577 -5.18 23.01 -46.25
N VAL A 578 -4.50 21.93 -45.89
CA VAL A 578 -3.89 21.74 -44.56
C VAL A 578 -2.38 21.93 -44.68
N LYS A 579 -1.86 23.00 -44.06
CA LYS A 579 -0.44 23.39 -44.19
C LYS A 579 0.41 23.09 -42.97
N MET A 580 -0.22 22.96 -41.80
CA MET A 580 0.43 22.60 -40.55
C MET A 580 0.81 21.12 -40.52
N PRO A 581 1.76 20.71 -39.64
CA PRO A 581 2.09 19.32 -39.43
C PRO A 581 0.89 18.46 -39.00
N LEU A 582 0.87 17.21 -39.47
CA LEU A 582 -0.20 16.23 -39.24
C LEU A 582 0.35 15.04 -38.45
N THR A 583 -0.35 14.57 -37.41
CA THR A 583 0.04 13.34 -36.71
C THR A 583 -1.17 12.47 -36.48
N PHE A 584 -1.16 11.23 -36.97
CA PHE A 584 -2.17 10.24 -36.61
C PHE A 584 -1.66 9.38 -35.46
N ILE A 585 -2.52 9.09 -34.49
CA ILE A 585 -2.22 8.17 -33.40
C ILE A 585 -3.38 7.17 -33.34
N TYR A 586 -3.10 5.88 -33.46
CA TYR A 586 -4.11 4.83 -33.35
C TYR A 586 -3.79 3.89 -32.19
N GLY A 587 -4.80 3.22 -31.64
CA GLY A 587 -4.56 2.04 -30.81
C GLY A 587 -3.97 0.87 -31.62
N GLU A 588 -3.19 0.02 -30.99
CA GLU A 588 -2.78 -1.26 -31.57
C GLU A 588 -4.00 -2.15 -31.90
N TYR A 589 -5.00 -2.18 -31.02
CA TYR A 589 -6.24 -2.95 -31.16
C TYR A 589 -7.44 -2.06 -31.50
N ASP A 590 -7.20 -0.93 -32.15
CA ASP A 590 -8.28 -0.06 -32.60
C ASP A 590 -9.16 -0.78 -33.64
N TRP A 591 -10.47 -0.61 -33.51
CA TRP A 591 -11.42 -1.13 -34.49
C TRP A 591 -11.45 -0.28 -35.76
N MET A 592 -10.86 0.92 -35.71
CA MET A 592 -10.63 1.79 -36.86
C MET A 592 -9.36 1.38 -37.61
N ASP A 593 -9.45 1.24 -38.93
CA ASP A 593 -8.30 0.85 -39.75
C ASP A 593 -7.33 2.02 -39.95
N TYR A 594 -6.19 1.96 -39.24
CA TYR A 594 -5.11 2.94 -39.29
C TYR A 594 -4.54 3.14 -40.70
N ARG A 595 -4.70 2.17 -41.62
CA ARG A 595 -4.19 2.26 -43.00
C ARG A 595 -4.84 3.41 -43.78
N ASN A 596 -6.07 3.80 -43.42
CA ASN A 596 -6.71 4.96 -44.02
C ASN A 596 -6.04 6.28 -43.59
N GLY A 597 -5.56 6.37 -42.34
CA GLY A 597 -4.74 7.50 -41.91
C GLY A 597 -3.35 7.48 -42.56
N LEU A 598 -2.77 6.28 -42.72
CA LEU A 598 -1.47 6.10 -43.37
C LEU A 598 -1.48 6.61 -44.82
N SER A 599 -2.54 6.35 -45.59
CA SER A 599 -2.65 6.84 -46.98
C SER A 599 -2.69 8.37 -47.06
N ILE A 600 -3.26 9.04 -46.06
CA ILE A 600 -3.22 10.51 -45.95
C ILE A 600 -1.79 10.96 -45.60
N VAL A 601 -1.12 10.30 -44.66
CA VAL A 601 0.28 10.62 -44.32
C VAL A 601 1.20 10.49 -45.53
N GLU A 602 1.05 9.43 -46.32
CA GLU A 602 1.80 9.22 -47.56
C GLU A 602 1.55 10.36 -48.56
N ARG A 603 0.28 10.72 -48.80
CA ARG A 603 -0.10 11.84 -49.67
C ARG A 603 0.52 13.18 -49.24
N PHE A 604 0.60 13.44 -47.93
CA PHE A 604 1.23 14.67 -47.41
C PHE A 604 2.75 14.64 -47.59
N LYS A 605 3.39 13.50 -47.31
CA LYS A 605 4.85 13.33 -47.49
C LYS A 605 5.27 13.49 -48.95
N GLU A 606 4.49 12.95 -49.90
CA GLU A 606 4.73 13.12 -51.34
C GLU A 606 4.72 14.59 -51.79
N ARG A 607 3.98 15.44 -51.08
CA ARG A 607 3.91 16.89 -51.32
C ARG A 607 4.88 17.69 -50.46
N GLY A 608 5.78 17.03 -49.73
CA GLY A 608 6.80 17.67 -48.89
C GLY A 608 6.26 18.23 -47.57
N HIS A 609 5.06 17.84 -47.14
CA HIS A 609 4.49 18.25 -45.86
C HIS A 609 4.91 17.30 -44.73
N SER A 610 5.04 17.83 -43.51
CA SER A 610 5.29 17.03 -42.31
C SER A 610 4.02 16.27 -41.91
N ALA A 611 4.08 14.94 -41.93
CA ALA A 611 3.00 14.08 -41.49
C ALA A 611 3.56 12.79 -40.86
N ASP A 612 3.01 12.33 -39.73
CA ASP A 612 3.45 11.12 -39.05
C ASP A 612 2.25 10.24 -38.64
N LEU A 613 2.50 8.93 -38.42
CA LEU A 613 1.53 8.00 -37.85
C LEU A 613 2.20 7.16 -36.76
N TYR A 614 1.53 7.04 -35.61
CA TYR A 614 1.94 6.23 -34.48
C TYR A 614 0.85 5.24 -34.08
N ARG A 615 1.26 4.14 -33.45
CA ARG A 615 0.36 3.18 -32.82
C ARG A 615 0.71 3.01 -31.34
N VAL A 616 -0.27 3.18 -30.47
CA VAL A 616 -0.13 3.04 -29.02
C VAL A 616 -0.20 1.56 -28.65
N PRO A 617 0.87 0.97 -28.10
CA PRO A 617 0.90 -0.43 -27.69
C PRO A 617 -0.22 -0.74 -26.70
N ASN A 618 -0.84 -1.91 -26.80
CA ASN A 618 -1.95 -2.34 -25.93
C ASN A 618 -3.18 -1.41 -25.88
N GLY A 619 -3.22 -0.33 -26.67
CA GLY A 619 -4.35 0.59 -26.73
C GLY A 619 -5.40 0.15 -27.73
N GLY A 620 -6.68 0.28 -27.38
CA GLY A 620 -7.80 0.25 -28.31
C GLY A 620 -8.16 1.67 -28.80
N HIS A 621 -9.44 1.87 -29.15
CA HIS A 621 -9.94 3.16 -29.65
C HIS A 621 -9.89 4.29 -28.62
N GLN A 622 -9.90 3.95 -27.33
CA GLN A 622 -9.78 4.91 -26.23
C GLN A 622 -8.36 4.87 -25.66
N MET A 623 -7.36 4.85 -26.55
CA MET A 623 -5.95 4.58 -26.21
C MET A 623 -5.38 5.44 -25.07
N PHE A 624 -5.89 6.66 -24.89
CA PHE A 624 -5.47 7.55 -23.81
C PHE A 624 -6.02 7.11 -22.44
N MET A 625 -7.16 6.42 -22.39
CA MET A 625 -7.63 5.76 -21.17
C MET A 625 -7.06 4.36 -21.02
N GLU A 626 -6.78 3.66 -22.13
CA GLU A 626 -6.34 2.27 -22.11
C GLU A 626 -4.83 2.12 -21.85
N ASN A 627 -3.98 2.98 -22.44
CA ASN A 627 -2.55 3.06 -22.16
C ASN A 627 -2.09 4.54 -22.12
N PRO A 628 -2.38 5.25 -21.01
CA PRO A 628 -2.07 6.68 -20.89
C PRO A 628 -0.57 6.98 -20.99
N ASP A 629 0.28 6.03 -20.60
CA ASP A 629 1.72 6.22 -20.54
C ASP A 629 2.34 6.34 -21.93
N ASP A 630 2.07 5.36 -22.78
CA ASP A 630 2.56 5.36 -24.15
C ASP A 630 1.86 6.42 -25.00
N PHE A 631 0.56 6.66 -24.77
CA PHE A 631 -0.15 7.75 -25.43
C PHE A 631 0.52 9.10 -25.14
N SER A 632 0.73 9.42 -23.86
CA SER A 632 1.39 10.66 -23.45
C SER A 632 2.82 10.76 -24.01
N ARG A 633 3.60 9.67 -23.95
CA ARG A 633 4.97 9.63 -24.49
C ARG A 633 5.00 9.90 -25.99
N ILE A 634 4.12 9.26 -26.76
CA ILE A 634 4.01 9.46 -28.22
C ILE A 634 3.59 10.89 -28.52
N LEU A 635 2.58 11.41 -27.81
CA LEU A 635 2.07 12.76 -28.01
C LEU A 635 3.13 13.83 -27.74
N ILE A 636 3.84 13.73 -26.61
CA ILE A 636 4.95 14.63 -26.27
C ILE A 636 6.02 14.53 -27.37
N GLY A 637 6.43 13.32 -27.72
CA GLY A 637 7.46 13.09 -28.73
C GLY A 637 7.09 13.59 -30.13
N SER A 638 5.80 13.58 -30.51
CA SER A 638 5.36 14.12 -31.81
C SER A 638 5.30 15.64 -31.84
N LEU A 639 4.98 16.29 -30.71
CA LEU A 639 4.83 17.75 -30.63
C LEU A 639 6.15 18.49 -30.41
N THR A 640 7.20 17.81 -29.93
CA THR A 640 8.52 18.42 -29.69
C THR A 640 9.53 18.23 -30.82
N LYS A 641 9.10 17.70 -31.98
CA LYS A 641 9.93 17.60 -33.19
C LYS A 641 9.93 18.91 -33.95
#